data_AF-A0A537G2G2-F1
#
_entry.id   AF-A0A537G2G2-F1
#
_cell.length_a   1.000
_cell.length_b   1.000
_cell.length_c   1.000
_cell.angle_alpha   90.00
_cell.angle_beta   90.00
_cell.angle_gamma   90.00
#
_symmetry.space_group_name_H-M   'P 1'
#
loop_
_entity.id
_entity.type
_entity.pdbx_description
1 polymer ?
#
loop_
_entity_poly.entity_id
_entity_poly.type
_entity_poly.pdbx_seq_one_letter_code
_entity_poly.pdbx_strand_id
1 'polypeptide(L)'
;MIYEARRSPRNGRASMKPVHRSTSVCRFAATLRMCALLVSSAISLIAPTPALSQFGIPGIIKSWHAMQRANDAAHFLEQATFGPSFAQDPSDPNYPVSVAHVQALGYESWLNEQFGMPVLYPNDPGVPSVGTNYVSPKDPGTCPNGGICWSPTNLDSTTCGNICSRDNYTAYPLQVQFYTNALKGADQLRQRVAWALTQIFVVSQVDIHLSSWMTRYLQLFDRNAFGNFRQLLYDITLNPAMGQYLNMAGNVKTNVNENYAREVLQLFSIGLNKLNPDGTLRLDAQGNPIPTYGQDEITDFARVFTGWNLAAQLAPGIPNYRDPMVVTSETRHDTDPKTLLDGAGLPGAQNAATELNEALDNIFNHPNVGPFIGTQLIQHLVTSNPSPGYVASVTSAFNTGTYTSGSGISFGSGNRGDMRAVIAATLLDPEARTSPTSAAHGHLREPVLFITNTLRALGITRDAVNYTTDFVLGESFLPTNMVMGQDVFRSPTVFNYYPPDNQMSCATPPNCPLAPEFALQSTATALARINFIYNVVYHRMPTSQPNRPMGTWIDTTPFEAKAAGDANALIDDLNGRLMHGAMTDAVRSIVRDAVTAIPDGDQASGGEMSIAASRRQFLVHAGCGALSGAAFLTGLGRFGLIQALAQSDAPTDYKALVCVFLFGGNDANNVIIPYTSYADYNRVRGSSSIAISQADLLLINPPSTGGLTFGLHPSFRDGFMSGTNMSPSLNDLWAQQKMAVVCNVGPLSRPITRADYRAGLARPYQLFSHADQQNLWQTAYASRPRQTGWGGLMADSTEGISGTGQFPVIASISGVTVFSTGQTTRPLTLSPAPTALNATLKLLKTDDRDALLRALTADGDAAMPALIQGAAQITSQALAASNLLTDDPVVRTFPNTSLGNQLKQVAKLISKAPQLGLTRQIFFTSLGGFDTHTSQGNIAGQQANLLRQVSQAVGTFYNAMVDLGVSNKVTTFTASDFSRTFVPGGGGTGTDHAWGAHQFVIGDAVRGGDFYGTYPDLTLAGGVDTDSGSGARGRWIPTTSVDQYAATLADWYGLAISDRALVFPNLAQFSPAVLPFMRAPALAIASTSS
;
A
#
# COMPACT_ATOMS: atom_id res chain seq x y z
N MET A 1 21.89 -64.46 25.09
CA MET A 1 21.04 -65.49 25.71
C MET A 1 20.06 -65.97 24.64
N ILE A 2 20.35 -67.14 24.04
CA ILE A 2 19.47 -68.34 23.93
C ILE A 2 18.33 -68.11 22.92
N TYR A 3 18.17 -68.79 21.77
CA TYR A 3 18.69 -70.06 21.24
C TYR A 3 18.43 -70.13 19.71
N GLU A 4 19.36 -70.73 18.96
CA GLU A 4 19.24 -71.68 17.82
C GLU A 4 18.16 -71.55 16.70
N ALA A 5 18.30 -72.07 15.47
CA ALA A 5 19.42 -72.53 14.65
C ALA A 5 18.90 -73.02 13.27
N ARG A 6 19.75 -72.85 12.23
CA ARG A 6 20.09 -73.80 11.14
C ARG A 6 19.16 -74.06 9.92
N ARG A 7 19.85 -73.91 8.77
CA ARG A 7 20.11 -74.85 7.65
C ARG A 7 19.54 -74.52 6.26
N SER A 8 20.52 -74.43 5.34
CA SER A 8 20.51 -74.30 3.89
C SER A 8 20.56 -75.71 3.22
N PRO A 9 20.82 -75.88 1.91
CA PRO A 9 19.89 -75.88 0.75
C PRO A 9 20.00 -77.22 -0.04
N ARG A 10 19.36 -77.39 -1.22
CA ARG A 10 19.95 -77.98 -2.48
C ARG A 10 18.96 -78.51 -3.53
N ASN A 11 19.37 -78.29 -4.79
CA ASN A 11 19.31 -79.16 -6.00
C ASN A 11 17.94 -79.43 -6.66
N GLY A 12 17.78 -79.51 -7.99
CA GLY A 12 18.69 -79.42 -9.14
C GLY A 12 18.16 -80.23 -10.35
N ARG A 13 18.54 -79.82 -11.58
CA ARG A 13 18.60 -80.59 -12.87
C ARG A 13 17.30 -81.21 -13.43
N ALA A 14 17.07 -81.45 -14.72
CA ALA A 14 17.64 -81.14 -16.04
C ALA A 14 16.59 -81.60 -17.11
N SER A 15 16.47 -80.97 -18.28
CA SER A 15 16.85 -81.54 -19.60
C SER A 15 15.68 -81.95 -20.52
N MET A 16 15.48 -81.20 -21.62
CA MET A 16 15.32 -81.64 -23.04
C MET A 16 14.45 -80.68 -23.89
N LYS A 17 15.09 -80.10 -24.91
CA LYS A 17 14.53 -79.51 -26.16
C LYS A 17 14.41 -80.64 -27.23
N PRO A 18 13.78 -80.50 -28.43
CA PRO A 18 13.54 -79.26 -29.21
C PRO A 18 12.24 -79.16 -30.07
N VAL A 19 12.15 -78.02 -30.78
CA VAL A 19 11.51 -77.74 -32.11
C VAL A 19 10.27 -76.81 -32.12
N HIS A 20 10.50 -75.61 -32.71
CA HIS A 20 9.66 -74.60 -33.39
C HIS A 20 8.12 -74.69 -33.32
N ARG A 21 7.31 -73.62 -33.10
CA ARG A 21 7.31 -72.25 -33.66
C ARG A 21 6.28 -71.37 -32.87
N SER A 22 6.42 -70.05 -32.98
CA SER A 22 5.39 -68.99 -32.76
C SER A 22 5.21 -68.37 -31.36
N THR A 23 5.69 -67.12 -31.31
CA THR A 23 5.26 -65.89 -30.61
C THR A 23 4.04 -65.86 -29.69
N SER A 24 4.24 -65.09 -28.60
CA SER A 24 3.28 -64.31 -27.80
C SER A 24 3.04 -64.83 -26.38
N VAL A 25 3.02 -63.89 -25.43
CA VAL A 25 2.76 -64.05 -23.98
C VAL A 25 3.98 -64.39 -23.11
N CYS A 26 4.87 -63.42 -22.89
CA CYS A 26 5.59 -63.26 -21.60
C CYS A 26 6.35 -61.91 -21.56
N ARG A 27 5.62 -60.79 -21.57
CA ARG A 27 6.17 -59.46 -21.20
C ARG A 27 5.32 -58.70 -20.17
N PHE A 28 4.25 -59.30 -19.66
CA PHE A 28 3.30 -58.60 -18.77
C PHE A 28 3.55 -58.78 -17.26
N ALA A 29 4.37 -59.75 -16.84
CA ALA A 29 4.54 -60.05 -15.41
C ALA A 29 5.74 -59.34 -14.74
N ALA A 30 6.72 -58.83 -15.50
CA ALA A 30 7.87 -58.11 -14.94
C ALA A 30 7.57 -56.62 -14.69
N THR A 31 6.62 -56.04 -15.43
CA THR A 31 6.26 -54.62 -15.34
C THR A 31 5.38 -54.31 -14.12
N LEU A 32 4.55 -55.26 -13.66
CA LEU A 32 3.66 -55.02 -12.51
C LEU A 32 4.38 -55.01 -11.15
N ARG A 33 5.52 -55.70 -10.99
CA ARG A 33 6.31 -55.62 -9.74
C ARG A 33 7.13 -54.35 -9.60
N MET A 34 7.42 -53.66 -10.70
CA MET A 34 8.11 -52.36 -10.69
C MET A 34 7.16 -51.19 -10.35
N CYS A 35 5.88 -51.28 -10.73
CA CYS A 35 4.87 -50.30 -10.31
C CYS A 35 4.53 -50.40 -8.80
N ALA A 36 4.59 -51.60 -8.21
CA ALA A 36 4.23 -51.78 -6.80
C ALA A 36 5.26 -51.24 -5.79
N LEU A 37 6.53 -51.06 -6.18
CA LEU A 37 7.58 -50.51 -5.30
C LEU A 37 7.69 -48.98 -5.34
N LEU A 38 7.15 -48.32 -6.37
CA LEU A 38 7.07 -46.85 -6.45
C LEU A 38 5.88 -46.25 -5.67
N VAL A 39 4.92 -47.06 -5.24
CA VAL A 39 3.68 -46.61 -4.58
C VAL A 39 3.76 -46.61 -3.04
N SER A 40 4.88 -47.05 -2.44
CA SER A 40 4.97 -47.19 -0.96
C SER A 40 5.92 -46.23 -0.24
N SER A 41 6.50 -45.25 -0.93
CA SER A 41 7.37 -44.24 -0.29
C SER A 41 7.22 -42.87 -0.96
N ALA A 42 6.07 -42.24 -0.73
CA ALA A 42 5.88 -40.81 -0.97
C ALA A 42 6.55 -40.03 0.17
N ILE A 43 7.86 -39.78 0.04
CA ILE A 43 8.56 -38.72 0.77
C ILE A 43 9.42 -37.98 -0.25
N SER A 44 9.18 -36.67 -0.34
CA SER A 44 9.89 -35.60 -1.05
C SER A 44 11.21 -35.98 -1.74
N LEU A 45 11.20 -36.07 -3.07
CA LEU A 45 12.41 -36.05 -3.90
C LEU A 45 12.59 -34.64 -4.50
N ILE A 46 13.03 -33.70 -3.67
CA ILE A 46 13.57 -32.40 -4.11
C ILE A 46 15.10 -32.55 -4.09
N ALA A 47 15.63 -33.18 -5.14
CA ALA A 47 17.03 -33.20 -5.61
C ALA A 47 17.25 -34.48 -6.45
N PRO A 48 18.10 -34.46 -7.49
CA PRO A 48 18.48 -35.69 -8.15
C PRO A 48 19.31 -36.51 -7.16
N THR A 49 18.73 -37.57 -6.61
CA THR A 49 19.52 -38.66 -6.05
C THR A 49 20.37 -39.26 -7.18
N PRO A 50 21.59 -39.76 -6.90
CA PRO A 50 22.46 -40.38 -7.91
C PRO A 50 21.88 -41.68 -8.53
N ALA A 51 20.60 -42.00 -8.30
CA ALA A 51 19.90 -43.14 -8.86
C ALA A 51 19.44 -42.94 -10.32
N LEU A 52 19.23 -41.70 -10.78
CA LEU A 52 18.80 -41.43 -12.16
C LEU A 52 19.94 -41.58 -13.20
N SER A 53 21.20 -41.49 -12.78
CA SER A 53 22.35 -41.72 -13.68
C SER A 53 22.56 -43.20 -14.05
N GLN A 54 21.89 -44.12 -13.34
CA GLN A 54 21.94 -45.56 -13.64
C GLN A 54 20.98 -45.99 -14.75
N PHE A 55 19.99 -45.16 -15.10
CA PHE A 55 19.07 -45.39 -16.21
C PHE A 55 19.49 -44.53 -17.40
N GLY A 56 20.43 -45.05 -18.21
CA GLY A 56 21.06 -44.35 -19.33
C GLY A 56 20.09 -43.92 -20.43
N ILE A 57 19.33 -42.84 -20.22
CA ILE A 57 18.53 -42.15 -21.23
C ILE A 57 18.99 -40.68 -21.29
N PRO A 58 20.08 -40.37 -22.02
CA PRO A 58 20.70 -39.04 -22.06
C PRO A 58 19.77 -37.91 -22.54
N GLY A 59 18.71 -38.25 -23.29
CA GLY A 59 17.77 -37.26 -23.83
C GLY A 59 16.83 -36.63 -22.79
N ILE A 60 16.31 -37.43 -21.85
CA ILE A 60 15.35 -36.99 -20.83
C ILE A 60 16.04 -36.13 -19.76
N ILE A 61 17.27 -36.50 -19.37
CA ILE A 61 18.06 -35.73 -18.42
C ILE A 61 18.45 -34.37 -19.01
N LYS A 62 18.81 -34.32 -20.31
CA LYS A 62 19.14 -33.06 -20.99
C LYS A 62 17.93 -32.13 -21.12
N SER A 63 16.75 -32.65 -21.45
CA SER A 63 15.52 -31.83 -21.56
C SER A 63 15.06 -31.31 -20.20
N TRP A 64 15.15 -32.13 -19.15
CA TRP A 64 14.84 -31.71 -17.78
C TRP A 64 15.75 -30.58 -17.29
N HIS A 65 17.07 -30.72 -17.47
CA HIS A 65 18.01 -29.66 -17.10
C HIS A 65 17.83 -28.38 -17.95
N ALA A 66 17.43 -28.49 -19.21
CA ALA A 66 17.13 -27.32 -20.05
C ALA A 66 15.89 -26.57 -19.58
N MET A 67 14.86 -27.30 -19.14
CA MET A 67 13.62 -26.74 -18.60
C MET A 67 13.86 -26.04 -17.25
N GLN A 68 14.61 -26.66 -16.34
CA GLN A 68 14.98 -26.01 -15.07
C GLN A 68 15.76 -24.71 -15.31
N ARG A 69 16.76 -24.72 -16.21
CA ARG A 69 17.49 -23.50 -16.57
C ARG A 69 16.59 -22.40 -17.15
N ALA A 70 15.48 -22.75 -17.80
CA ALA A 70 14.55 -21.75 -18.34
C ALA A 70 13.70 -21.13 -17.22
N ASN A 71 13.24 -21.95 -16.27
CA ASN A 71 12.51 -21.49 -15.11
C ASN A 71 13.36 -20.58 -14.21
N ASP A 72 14.63 -20.94 -13.98
CA ASP A 72 15.55 -20.13 -13.17
C ASP A 72 15.84 -18.77 -13.84
N ALA A 73 15.98 -18.75 -15.18
CA ALA A 73 16.14 -17.52 -15.95
C ALA A 73 14.87 -16.66 -15.96
N ALA A 74 13.68 -17.27 -16.01
CA ALA A 74 12.41 -16.55 -15.89
C ALA A 74 12.24 -15.91 -14.50
N HIS A 75 12.57 -16.65 -13.44
CA HIS A 75 12.57 -16.15 -12.06
C HIS A 75 13.57 -15.01 -11.86
N PHE A 76 14.78 -15.12 -12.42
CA PHE A 76 15.76 -14.03 -12.42
C PHE A 76 15.23 -12.78 -13.12
N LEU A 77 14.63 -12.92 -14.30
CA LEU A 77 14.06 -11.79 -15.03
C LEU A 77 12.87 -11.17 -14.31
N GLU A 78 12.07 -11.95 -13.58
CA GLU A 78 10.99 -11.39 -12.75
C GLU A 78 11.51 -10.41 -11.69
N GLN A 79 12.69 -10.67 -11.14
CA GLN A 79 13.32 -9.84 -10.12
C GLN A 79 14.12 -8.69 -10.73
N ALA A 80 14.84 -8.96 -11.83
CA ALA A 80 15.73 -8.00 -12.50
C ALA A 80 15.02 -7.07 -13.49
N THR A 81 13.76 -7.35 -13.87
CA THR A 81 13.00 -6.60 -14.89
C THR A 81 11.53 -6.40 -14.49
N PHE A 82 10.70 -5.92 -15.41
CA PHE A 82 9.25 -5.85 -15.25
C PHE A 82 8.52 -7.17 -15.56
N GLY A 83 9.26 -8.26 -15.76
CA GLY A 83 8.77 -9.62 -15.97
C GLY A 83 9.47 -10.33 -17.13
N PRO A 84 9.46 -11.67 -17.16
CA PRO A 84 10.11 -12.42 -18.22
C PRO A 84 9.39 -12.25 -19.56
N SER A 85 10.16 -12.23 -20.66
CA SER A 85 9.66 -12.48 -22.01
C SER A 85 10.18 -13.82 -22.50
N PHE A 86 9.34 -14.56 -23.22
CA PHE A 86 9.66 -15.88 -23.78
C PHE A 86 9.81 -15.83 -25.31
N ALA A 87 10.18 -14.66 -25.85
CA ALA A 87 10.64 -14.56 -27.23
C ALA A 87 11.81 -15.52 -27.46
N GLN A 88 11.72 -16.33 -28.51
CA GLN A 88 12.67 -17.41 -28.78
C GLN A 88 13.96 -16.91 -29.43
N ASP A 89 13.89 -15.80 -30.16
CA ASP A 89 15.04 -15.16 -30.79
C ASP A 89 15.65 -14.13 -29.80
N PRO A 90 16.86 -14.37 -29.27
CA PRO A 90 17.55 -13.41 -28.40
C PRO A 90 17.88 -12.08 -29.09
N SER A 91 17.78 -12.01 -30.42
CA SER A 91 18.02 -10.81 -31.22
C SER A 91 16.74 -10.07 -31.64
N ASP A 92 15.56 -10.52 -31.19
CA ASP A 92 14.29 -9.86 -31.53
C ASP A 92 14.27 -8.42 -30.99
N PRO A 93 14.21 -7.39 -31.87
CA PRO A 93 14.19 -6.00 -31.44
C PRO A 93 12.91 -5.62 -30.68
N ASN A 94 11.85 -6.44 -30.74
CA ASN A 94 10.63 -6.24 -29.98
C ASN A 94 10.69 -6.83 -28.56
N TYR A 95 11.66 -7.70 -28.30
CA TYR A 95 11.90 -8.36 -27.01
C TYR A 95 13.41 -8.54 -26.75
N PRO A 96 14.17 -7.43 -26.68
CA PRO A 96 15.62 -7.47 -26.54
C PRO A 96 16.11 -8.07 -25.21
N VAL A 97 15.20 -8.33 -24.27
CA VAL A 97 15.45 -9.00 -22.99
C VAL A 97 14.46 -10.16 -22.87
N SER A 98 14.96 -11.38 -22.96
CA SER A 98 14.17 -12.62 -22.92
C SER A 98 14.84 -13.72 -22.10
N VAL A 99 14.08 -14.75 -21.76
CA VAL A 99 14.58 -15.97 -21.09
C VAL A 99 15.70 -16.60 -21.91
N ALA A 100 15.54 -16.69 -23.23
CA ALA A 100 16.55 -17.26 -24.12
C ALA A 100 17.87 -16.45 -24.12
N HIS A 101 17.77 -15.12 -24.04
CA HIS A 101 18.93 -14.23 -23.95
C HIS A 101 19.71 -14.42 -22.65
N VAL A 102 19.03 -14.48 -21.49
CA VAL A 102 19.68 -14.75 -20.20
C VAL A 102 20.31 -16.14 -20.17
N GLN A 103 19.63 -17.16 -20.72
CA GLN A 103 20.19 -18.51 -20.80
C GLN A 103 21.47 -18.58 -21.66
N ALA A 104 21.56 -17.75 -22.70
CA ALA A 104 22.72 -17.70 -23.57
C ALA A 104 23.93 -17.02 -22.91
N LEU A 105 23.70 -15.97 -22.12
CA LEU A 105 24.76 -15.16 -21.50
C LEU A 105 25.17 -15.61 -20.09
N GLY A 106 24.23 -16.14 -19.31
CA GLY A 106 24.33 -16.25 -17.86
C GLY A 106 24.05 -14.91 -17.15
N TYR A 107 23.72 -14.98 -15.85
CA TYR A 107 23.26 -13.82 -15.07
C TYR A 107 24.29 -12.70 -14.99
N GLU A 108 25.56 -13.04 -14.77
CA GLU A 108 26.63 -12.06 -14.55
C GLU A 108 26.97 -11.27 -15.82
N SER A 109 27.10 -11.97 -16.95
CA SER A 109 27.32 -11.34 -18.25
C SER A 109 26.13 -10.48 -18.66
N TRP A 110 24.90 -10.95 -18.39
CA TRP A 110 23.69 -10.18 -18.65
C TRP A 110 23.62 -8.91 -17.78
N LEU A 111 23.98 -8.99 -16.50
CA LEU A 111 24.08 -7.80 -15.63
C LEU A 111 25.10 -6.79 -16.15
N ASN A 112 26.27 -7.25 -16.59
CA ASN A 112 27.28 -6.36 -17.19
C ASN A 112 26.79 -5.70 -18.48
N GLU A 113 26.08 -6.45 -19.33
CA GLU A 113 25.43 -5.90 -20.53
C GLU A 113 24.44 -4.79 -20.15
N GLN A 114 23.55 -5.06 -19.19
CA GLN A 114 22.54 -4.10 -18.74
C GLN A 114 23.14 -2.87 -18.03
N PHE A 115 24.20 -3.03 -17.23
CA PHE A 115 24.93 -1.91 -16.63
C PHE A 115 25.63 -1.04 -17.67
N GLY A 116 26.00 -1.62 -18.81
CA GLY A 116 26.61 -0.93 -19.95
C GLY A 116 25.63 -0.25 -20.89
N MET A 117 24.32 -0.52 -20.77
CA MET A 117 23.29 0.10 -21.62
C MET A 117 23.26 1.64 -21.42
N PRO A 118 23.11 2.43 -22.50
CA PRO A 118 22.98 3.88 -22.43
C PRO A 118 21.83 4.31 -21.50
N VAL A 119 22.01 5.46 -20.86
CA VAL A 119 20.92 6.13 -20.13
C VAL A 119 19.95 6.70 -21.16
N LEU A 120 18.65 6.44 -21.01
CA LEU A 120 17.64 6.92 -21.96
C LEU A 120 17.49 8.45 -21.88
N TYR A 121 17.65 9.01 -20.68
CA TYR A 121 17.52 10.44 -20.42
C TYR A 121 18.79 11.02 -19.81
N PRO A 122 19.84 11.27 -20.64
CA PRO A 122 21.04 11.92 -20.15
C PRO A 122 20.72 13.35 -19.65
N ASN A 123 21.62 13.93 -18.87
CA ASN A 123 21.52 15.32 -18.34
C ASN A 123 21.54 16.43 -19.41
N ASP A 124 21.30 16.07 -20.67
CA ASP A 124 21.29 17.00 -21.79
C ASP A 124 19.89 17.63 -21.94
N PRO A 125 19.75 18.96 -21.75
CA PRO A 125 18.49 19.66 -21.97
C PRO A 125 18.02 19.62 -23.43
N GLY A 126 18.89 19.28 -24.38
CA GLY A 126 18.58 19.10 -25.80
C GLY A 126 17.94 17.76 -26.17
N VAL A 127 17.91 16.76 -25.25
CA VAL A 127 17.27 15.46 -25.52
C VAL A 127 15.75 15.57 -25.32
N PRO A 128 14.95 15.42 -26.41
CA PRO A 128 13.50 15.50 -26.31
C PRO A 128 12.98 14.44 -25.37
N SER A 129 12.18 14.84 -24.40
CA SER A 129 11.72 13.97 -23.33
C SER A 129 10.20 14.08 -23.18
N VAL A 130 9.51 12.96 -22.98
CA VAL A 130 8.04 12.94 -22.88
C VAL A 130 7.59 13.76 -21.67
N GLY A 131 6.57 14.59 -21.88
CA GLY A 131 6.03 15.48 -20.85
C GLY A 131 6.81 16.78 -20.63
N THR A 132 7.92 17.05 -21.35
CA THR A 132 8.74 18.26 -21.09
C THR A 132 8.22 19.57 -21.68
N ASN A 133 7.08 19.57 -22.37
CA ASN A 133 6.47 20.81 -22.84
C ASN A 133 5.99 21.62 -21.63
N TYR A 134 6.76 22.64 -21.24
CA TYR A 134 6.41 23.56 -20.16
C TYR A 134 5.25 24.44 -20.62
N VAL A 135 4.04 24.04 -20.25
CA VAL A 135 2.83 24.84 -20.44
C VAL A 135 2.65 25.78 -19.24
N SER A 136 2.31 27.04 -19.51
CA SER A 136 1.88 27.95 -18.45
C SER A 136 0.47 27.56 -18.01
N PRO A 137 0.18 27.46 -16.70
CA PRO A 137 -1.17 27.18 -16.23
C PRO A 137 -2.21 28.23 -16.66
N LYS A 138 -1.76 29.40 -17.15
CA LYS A 138 -2.59 30.53 -17.58
C LYS A 138 -2.50 30.85 -19.07
N ASP A 139 -1.62 30.20 -19.85
CA ASP A 139 -1.44 30.53 -21.27
C ASP A 139 -2.13 29.50 -22.18
N PRO A 140 -3.18 29.88 -22.92
CA PRO A 140 -3.96 28.97 -23.72
C PRO A 140 -3.33 28.52 -25.06
N GLY A 141 -2.20 29.11 -25.46
CA GLY A 141 -1.68 29.01 -26.83
C GLY A 141 -1.30 27.60 -27.32
N THR A 142 -1.23 26.60 -26.45
CA THR A 142 -0.91 25.21 -26.82
C THR A 142 -2.14 24.32 -27.06
N CYS A 143 -3.32 24.74 -26.60
CA CYS A 143 -4.57 24.02 -26.85
C CYS A 143 -5.38 24.72 -27.96
N PRO A 144 -5.98 23.99 -28.91
CA PRO A 144 -6.70 24.57 -30.05
C PRO A 144 -7.80 25.59 -29.70
N ASN A 145 -8.35 25.52 -28.48
CA ASN A 145 -9.49 26.34 -28.05
C ASN A 145 -9.13 27.57 -27.21
N GLY A 146 -7.86 27.82 -26.91
CA GLY A 146 -7.46 29.12 -26.37
C GLY A 146 -8.04 29.50 -25.00
N GLY A 147 -8.53 28.57 -24.17
CA GLY A 147 -9.02 28.85 -22.82
C GLY A 147 -8.11 28.39 -21.67
N ILE A 148 -8.41 28.82 -20.44
CA ILE A 148 -7.67 28.45 -19.21
C ILE A 148 -8.05 27.02 -18.82
N CYS A 149 -7.11 26.08 -18.90
CA CYS A 149 -7.38 24.64 -18.69
C CYS A 149 -7.27 24.17 -17.24
N TRP A 150 -6.70 25.00 -16.36
CA TRP A 150 -6.31 24.57 -15.02
C TRP A 150 -6.57 25.66 -13.97
N SER A 151 -7.23 25.23 -12.88
CA SER A 151 -7.20 25.87 -11.57
C SER A 151 -6.50 24.90 -10.59
N PRO A 152 -5.81 25.39 -9.55
CA PRO A 152 -5.25 24.55 -8.48
C PRO A 152 -6.24 23.54 -7.88
N THR A 153 -7.54 23.78 -8.02
CA THR A 153 -8.59 22.94 -7.44
C THR A 153 -9.43 22.16 -8.45
N ASN A 154 -9.36 22.46 -9.76
CA ASN A 154 -10.18 21.78 -10.78
C ASN A 154 -9.53 21.85 -12.18
N LEU A 155 -9.51 20.72 -12.88
CA LEU A 155 -9.27 20.66 -14.33
C LEU A 155 -10.58 21.01 -15.05
N ASP A 156 -10.60 22.07 -15.85
CA ASP A 156 -11.75 22.39 -16.70
C ASP A 156 -11.55 21.80 -18.09
N SER A 157 -11.96 20.54 -18.25
CA SER A 157 -11.89 19.85 -19.54
C SER A 157 -12.90 20.38 -20.57
N THR A 158 -13.90 21.17 -20.16
CA THR A 158 -14.91 21.75 -21.07
C THR A 158 -14.34 22.88 -21.92
N THR A 159 -13.35 23.59 -21.37
CA THR A 159 -12.72 24.76 -21.99
C THR A 159 -11.60 24.38 -22.99
N CYS A 160 -10.79 23.36 -22.71
CA CYS A 160 -9.62 23.01 -23.53
C CYS A 160 -9.73 21.70 -24.34
N GLY A 161 -10.82 20.96 -24.16
CA GLY A 161 -11.00 19.64 -24.75
C GLY A 161 -10.24 18.53 -24.02
N ASN A 162 -10.85 17.34 -23.97
CA ASN A 162 -10.35 16.19 -23.20
C ASN A 162 -8.95 15.71 -23.63
N ILE A 163 -8.57 15.83 -24.91
CA ILE A 163 -7.23 15.43 -25.41
C ILE A 163 -6.15 16.35 -24.86
N CYS A 164 -6.32 17.67 -25.02
CA CYS A 164 -5.30 18.63 -24.59
C CYS A 164 -5.09 18.57 -23.08
N SER A 165 -6.18 18.45 -22.31
CA SER A 165 -6.14 18.28 -20.86
C SER A 165 -5.33 17.03 -20.46
N ARG A 166 -5.64 15.88 -21.07
CA ARG A 166 -4.90 14.63 -20.84
C ARG A 166 -3.41 14.77 -21.16
N ASP A 167 -3.07 15.29 -22.33
CA ASP A 167 -1.69 15.26 -22.85
C ASP A 167 -0.76 16.28 -22.20
N ASN A 168 -1.28 17.32 -21.54
CA ASN A 168 -0.47 18.39 -20.95
C ASN A 168 -0.64 18.56 -19.44
N TYR A 169 -1.76 18.12 -18.85
CA TYR A 169 -2.12 18.43 -17.46
C TYR A 169 -2.42 17.18 -16.61
N THR A 170 -2.13 15.97 -17.11
CA THR A 170 -2.30 14.71 -16.36
C THR A 170 -1.02 13.86 -16.44
N ALA A 171 -0.93 12.78 -15.65
CA ALA A 171 0.22 11.86 -15.67
C ALA A 171 0.29 11.02 -16.96
N TYR A 172 -0.72 11.10 -17.82
CA TYR A 172 -0.85 10.25 -19.00
C TYR A 172 0.43 10.16 -19.85
N PRO A 173 1.12 11.26 -20.23
CA PRO A 173 2.35 11.14 -21.01
C PRO A 173 3.47 10.38 -20.28
N LEU A 174 3.59 10.59 -18.97
CA LEU A 174 4.58 9.90 -18.14
C LEU A 174 4.25 8.41 -18.04
N GLN A 175 2.96 8.06 -17.86
CA GLN A 175 2.51 6.67 -17.78
C GLN A 175 2.69 5.93 -19.10
N VAL A 176 2.41 6.57 -20.25
CA VAL A 176 2.70 6.01 -21.58
C VAL A 176 4.17 5.65 -21.72
N GLN A 177 5.05 6.59 -21.34
CA GLN A 177 6.50 6.36 -21.42
C GLN A 177 6.94 5.25 -20.47
N PHE A 178 6.44 5.26 -19.23
CA PHE A 178 6.73 4.24 -18.23
C PHE A 178 6.36 2.84 -18.74
N TYR A 179 5.12 2.63 -19.18
CA TYR A 179 4.69 1.31 -19.65
C TYR A 179 5.38 0.90 -20.95
N THR A 180 5.71 1.85 -21.83
CA THR A 180 6.54 1.56 -23.02
C THR A 180 7.90 1.00 -22.60
N ASN A 181 8.58 1.66 -21.66
CA ASN A 181 9.88 1.21 -21.16
C ASN A 181 9.77 -0.14 -20.42
N ALA A 182 8.78 -0.28 -19.53
CA ALA A 182 8.57 -1.50 -18.77
C ALA A 182 8.28 -2.71 -19.67
N LEU A 183 7.47 -2.54 -20.72
CA LEU A 183 7.02 -3.64 -21.57
C LEU A 183 7.99 -3.94 -22.73
N LYS A 184 8.76 -2.97 -23.22
CA LYS A 184 9.56 -3.09 -24.46
C LYS A 184 10.99 -2.53 -24.39
N GLY A 185 11.37 -1.80 -23.34
CA GLY A 185 12.71 -1.20 -23.22
C GLY A 185 13.82 -2.25 -23.20
N ALA A 186 14.99 -1.91 -23.75
CA ALA A 186 16.17 -2.79 -23.78
C ALA A 186 17.00 -2.74 -22.48
N ASP A 187 16.91 -1.63 -21.74
CA ASP A 187 17.58 -1.35 -20.48
C ASP A 187 16.71 -1.73 -19.26
N GLN A 188 16.08 -2.91 -19.32
CA GLN A 188 15.09 -3.35 -18.34
C GLN A 188 15.56 -3.25 -16.89
N LEU A 189 16.82 -3.60 -16.61
CA LEU A 189 17.36 -3.52 -15.25
C LEU A 189 17.38 -2.08 -14.73
N ARG A 190 17.76 -1.12 -15.58
CA ARG A 190 17.82 0.30 -15.22
C ARG A 190 16.43 0.82 -14.89
N GLN A 191 15.46 0.53 -15.75
CA GLN A 191 14.07 0.95 -15.55
C GLN A 191 13.47 0.30 -14.28
N ARG A 192 13.79 -0.96 -14.01
CA ARG A 192 13.31 -1.69 -12.84
C ARG A 192 13.89 -1.14 -11.53
N VAL A 193 15.18 -0.81 -11.52
CA VAL A 193 15.85 -0.17 -10.38
C VAL A 193 15.36 1.27 -10.20
N ALA A 194 15.21 2.02 -11.29
CA ALA A 194 14.66 3.37 -11.25
C ALA A 194 13.25 3.37 -10.64
N TRP A 195 12.40 2.40 -11.00
CA TRP A 195 11.09 2.21 -10.38
C TRP A 195 11.21 1.94 -8.88
N ALA A 196 12.05 1.00 -8.45
CA ALA A 196 12.28 0.76 -7.02
C ALA A 196 12.73 2.03 -6.28
N LEU A 197 13.64 2.82 -6.86
CA LEU A 197 14.08 4.08 -6.26
C LEU A 197 12.97 5.14 -6.19
N THR A 198 12.07 5.23 -7.18
CA THR A 198 10.90 6.13 -7.10
C THR A 198 9.93 5.75 -5.99
N GLN A 199 9.97 4.49 -5.52
CA GLN A 199 9.16 4.01 -4.41
C GLN A 199 9.79 4.29 -3.04
N ILE A 200 11.11 4.45 -2.99
CA ILE A 200 11.86 4.84 -1.78
C ILE A 200 11.87 6.36 -1.64
N PHE A 201 12.18 7.07 -2.72
CA PHE A 201 12.23 8.53 -2.77
C PHE A 201 10.94 9.05 -3.41
N VAL A 202 9.96 9.35 -2.57
CA VAL A 202 8.58 9.56 -3.02
C VAL A 202 8.32 11.03 -3.35
N VAL A 203 7.72 11.26 -4.51
CA VAL A 203 7.01 12.48 -4.90
C VAL A 203 5.68 12.07 -5.56
N SER A 204 4.62 12.86 -5.39
CA SER A 204 3.31 12.56 -5.95
C SER A 204 2.84 13.62 -6.94
N GLN A 205 2.26 13.17 -8.07
CA GLN A 205 1.56 14.08 -8.98
C GLN A 205 0.30 14.70 -8.37
N VAL A 206 -0.17 14.16 -7.24
CA VAL A 206 -1.27 14.78 -6.49
C VAL A 206 -0.89 16.20 -6.09
N ASP A 207 0.36 16.44 -5.72
CA ASP A 207 0.87 17.76 -5.32
C ASP A 207 1.73 18.41 -6.42
N ILE A 208 2.42 17.59 -7.23
CA ILE A 208 3.19 18.06 -8.39
C ILE A 208 2.33 17.92 -9.65
N HIS A 209 1.42 18.87 -9.83
CA HIS A 209 0.25 18.73 -10.70
C HIS A 209 0.52 18.59 -12.21
N LEU A 210 1.70 18.97 -12.72
CA LEU A 210 2.02 18.91 -14.16
C LEU A 210 3.01 17.80 -14.47
N SER A 211 2.79 17.10 -15.58
CA SER A 211 3.72 16.09 -16.10
C SER A 211 5.13 16.67 -16.29
N SER A 212 5.23 17.89 -16.84
CA SER A 212 6.50 18.60 -17.05
C SER A 212 7.27 18.87 -15.77
N TRP A 213 6.59 19.01 -14.64
CA TRP A 213 7.22 19.26 -13.34
C TRP A 213 7.77 17.97 -12.72
N MET A 214 7.21 16.81 -13.07
CA MET A 214 7.70 15.51 -12.62
C MET A 214 8.75 14.90 -13.56
N THR A 215 8.79 15.29 -14.85
CA THR A 215 9.66 14.61 -15.83
C THR A 215 11.13 14.56 -15.37
N ARG A 216 11.70 15.68 -14.91
CA ARG A 216 13.10 15.71 -14.47
C ARG A 216 13.36 14.91 -13.21
N TYR A 217 12.36 14.79 -12.33
CA TYR A 217 12.43 13.92 -11.16
C TYR A 217 12.52 12.44 -11.56
N LEU A 218 11.66 11.99 -12.49
CA LEU A 218 11.68 10.60 -12.95
C LEU A 218 12.96 10.25 -13.72
N GLN A 219 13.46 11.18 -14.55
CA GLN A 219 14.71 10.99 -15.31
C GLN A 219 15.96 10.94 -14.41
N LEU A 220 15.91 11.57 -13.25
CA LEU A 220 16.98 11.49 -12.27
C LEU A 220 17.25 10.04 -11.85
N PHE A 221 16.21 9.20 -11.74
CA PHE A 221 16.38 7.79 -11.35
C PHE A 221 16.96 6.96 -12.48
N ASP A 222 16.58 7.22 -13.74
CA ASP A 222 17.18 6.58 -14.92
C ASP A 222 18.70 6.79 -14.95
N ARG A 223 19.14 8.04 -14.77
CA ARG A 223 20.55 8.43 -14.74
C ARG A 223 21.31 7.84 -13.54
N ASN A 224 20.70 7.88 -12.36
CA ASN A 224 21.39 7.51 -11.11
C ASN A 224 21.21 6.05 -10.69
N ALA A 225 20.38 5.25 -11.37
CA ALA A 225 20.10 3.85 -11.01
C ALA A 225 21.36 3.02 -10.76
N PHE A 226 22.42 3.25 -11.53
CA PHE A 226 23.71 2.52 -11.43
C PHE A 226 24.87 3.43 -11.01
N GLY A 227 24.56 4.60 -10.45
CA GLY A 227 25.54 5.59 -10.00
C GLY A 227 25.99 5.36 -8.56
N ASN A 228 26.34 6.44 -7.88
CA ASN A 228 26.67 6.42 -6.45
C ASN A 228 25.51 7.00 -5.62
N PHE A 229 25.15 6.32 -4.52
CA PHE A 229 24.07 6.73 -3.65
C PHE A 229 24.23 8.15 -3.09
N ARG A 230 25.46 8.61 -2.79
CA ARG A 230 25.70 9.97 -2.31
C ARG A 230 25.31 11.03 -3.34
N GLN A 231 25.56 10.76 -4.63
CA GLN A 231 25.17 11.63 -5.72
C GLN A 231 23.65 11.59 -5.94
N LEU A 232 23.04 10.41 -5.87
CA LEU A 232 21.59 10.27 -5.91
C LEU A 232 20.92 11.13 -4.83
N LEU A 233 21.42 11.05 -3.58
CA LEU A 233 20.88 11.84 -2.47
C LEU A 233 21.01 13.36 -2.70
N TYR A 234 22.12 13.82 -3.28
CA TYR A 234 22.31 15.22 -3.67
C TYR A 234 21.31 15.65 -4.76
N ASP A 235 21.23 14.87 -5.83
CA ASP A 235 20.37 15.16 -6.98
C ASP A 235 18.89 15.22 -6.56
N ILE A 236 18.48 14.37 -5.62
CA ILE A 236 17.12 14.36 -5.05
C ILE A 236 16.90 15.60 -4.20
N THR A 237 17.86 15.93 -3.32
CA THR A 237 17.76 17.07 -2.41
C THR A 237 17.54 18.38 -3.15
N LEU A 238 18.22 18.57 -4.28
CA LEU A 238 18.08 19.79 -5.07
C LEU A 238 17.05 19.68 -6.19
N ASN A 239 16.28 18.60 -6.28
CA ASN A 239 15.26 18.49 -7.30
C ASN A 239 14.05 19.40 -6.97
N PRO A 240 13.58 20.26 -7.89
CA PRO A 240 12.42 21.12 -7.69
C PRO A 240 11.14 20.40 -7.24
N ALA A 241 10.86 19.22 -7.80
CA ALA A 241 9.66 18.46 -7.45
C ALA A 241 9.71 17.97 -6.00
N MET A 242 10.86 17.44 -5.57
CA MET A 242 11.10 17.05 -4.17
C MET A 242 11.05 18.27 -3.24
N GLY A 243 11.71 19.37 -3.62
CA GLY A 243 11.75 20.59 -2.83
C GLY A 243 10.37 21.22 -2.63
N GLN A 244 9.51 21.17 -3.64
CA GLN A 244 8.11 21.59 -3.53
C GLN A 244 7.30 20.63 -2.67
N TYR A 245 7.42 19.32 -2.92
CA TYR A 245 6.66 18.25 -2.25
C TYR A 245 6.88 18.24 -0.73
N LEU A 246 8.13 18.45 -0.28
CA LEU A 246 8.49 18.44 1.13
C LEU A 246 8.85 19.83 1.69
N ASN A 247 8.39 20.89 1.01
CA ASN A 247 8.52 22.28 1.43
C ASN A 247 9.95 22.76 1.76
N MET A 248 10.97 22.16 1.15
CA MET A 248 12.34 22.70 1.18
C MET A 248 12.45 23.95 0.31
N ALA A 249 11.73 24.00 -0.82
CA ALA A 249 11.69 25.16 -1.69
C ALA A 249 11.03 26.34 -0.96
N GLY A 250 11.81 27.40 -0.71
CA GLY A 250 11.36 28.56 0.04
C GLY A 250 11.53 28.46 1.56
N ASN A 251 12.21 27.43 2.06
CA ASN A 251 12.60 27.33 3.47
C ASN A 251 13.60 28.46 3.82
N VAL A 252 13.37 29.20 4.91
CA VAL A 252 14.18 30.37 5.30
C VAL A 252 14.45 30.40 6.80
N LYS A 253 15.58 30.97 7.21
CA LYS A 253 16.02 30.99 8.62
C LYS A 253 15.03 31.58 9.62
N THR A 254 14.19 32.53 9.19
CA THR A 254 13.18 33.17 10.06
C THR A 254 11.91 32.33 10.20
N ASN A 255 11.76 31.26 9.41
CA ASN A 255 10.62 30.37 9.40
C ASN A 255 11.04 29.00 8.83
N VAL A 256 11.77 28.26 9.65
CA VAL A 256 12.36 26.97 9.30
C VAL A 256 11.26 25.91 9.14
N ASN A 257 11.32 25.14 8.06
CA ASN A 257 10.44 23.99 7.79
C ASN A 257 11.22 22.67 7.97
N GLU A 258 10.69 21.77 8.79
CA GLU A 258 11.36 20.51 9.17
C GLU A 258 10.99 19.31 8.28
N ASN A 259 10.04 19.44 7.35
CA ASN A 259 9.46 18.32 6.61
C ASN A 259 10.54 17.57 5.81
N TYR A 260 11.27 18.26 4.91
CA TYR A 260 12.37 17.64 4.16
C TYR A 260 13.46 17.02 5.07
N ALA A 261 13.80 17.69 6.17
CA ALA A 261 14.81 17.18 7.11
C ALA A 261 14.38 15.85 7.75
N ARG A 262 13.10 15.70 8.09
CA ARG A 262 12.56 14.43 8.60
C ARG A 262 12.60 13.36 7.54
N GLU A 263 12.07 13.62 6.35
CA GLU A 263 11.94 12.59 5.32
C GLU A 263 13.30 12.12 4.78
N VAL A 264 14.25 13.05 4.58
CA VAL A 264 15.59 12.69 4.09
C VAL A 264 16.31 11.75 5.05
N LEU A 265 16.12 11.93 6.36
CA LEU A 265 16.69 11.06 7.39
C LEU A 265 15.86 9.77 7.53
N GLN A 266 14.57 9.90 7.77
CA GLN A 266 13.72 8.79 8.23
C GLN A 266 13.28 7.84 7.13
N LEU A 267 12.93 8.34 5.94
CA LEU A 267 12.40 7.50 4.85
C LEU A 267 13.45 7.22 3.79
N PHE A 268 14.34 8.16 3.54
CA PHE A 268 15.18 8.15 2.35
C PHE A 268 16.62 7.69 2.59
N SER A 269 17.08 7.58 3.85
CA SER A 269 18.48 7.25 4.11
C SER A 269 18.77 6.36 5.31
N ILE A 270 18.35 6.73 6.53
CA ILE A 270 18.85 6.09 7.76
C ILE A 270 17.78 5.40 8.60
N GLY A 271 16.49 5.69 8.38
CA GLY A 271 15.44 5.09 9.19
C GLY A 271 15.33 5.67 10.60
N LEU A 272 14.31 5.24 11.34
CA LEU A 272 13.99 5.75 12.68
C LEU A 272 14.90 5.19 13.79
N ASN A 273 15.44 3.98 13.61
CA ASN A 273 16.20 3.26 14.64
C ASN A 273 17.55 2.79 14.11
N LYS A 274 18.58 2.81 14.95
CA LYS A 274 19.91 2.28 14.63
C LYS A 274 19.80 0.79 14.31
N LEU A 275 20.45 0.39 13.22
CA LEU A 275 20.46 -0.97 12.70
C LEU A 275 21.85 -1.59 12.87
N ASN A 276 21.87 -2.90 13.06
CA ASN A 276 23.05 -3.71 12.81
C ASN A 276 23.26 -3.85 11.29
N PRO A 277 24.46 -4.22 10.82
CA PRO A 277 24.72 -4.44 9.40
C PRO A 277 23.81 -5.49 8.74
N ASP A 278 23.21 -6.38 9.53
CA ASP A 278 22.28 -7.42 9.09
C ASP A 278 20.81 -6.94 9.06
N GLY A 279 20.56 -5.64 9.24
CA GLY A 279 19.23 -5.04 9.25
C GLY A 279 18.44 -5.18 10.54
N THR A 280 18.96 -5.90 11.55
CA THR A 280 18.27 -6.05 12.84
C THR A 280 18.37 -4.77 13.68
N LEU A 281 17.36 -4.51 14.52
CA LEU A 281 17.35 -3.35 15.41
C LEU A 281 18.47 -3.42 16.45
N ARG A 282 19.17 -2.31 16.67
CA ARG A 282 20.03 -2.14 17.84
C ARG A 282 19.17 -1.73 19.03
N LEU A 283 19.29 -2.49 20.11
CA LEU A 283 18.51 -2.29 21.33
C LEU A 283 19.38 -1.71 22.45
N ASP A 284 18.79 -0.89 23.31
CA ASP A 284 19.40 -0.42 24.55
C ASP A 284 19.42 -1.52 25.64
N ALA A 285 19.93 -1.19 26.83
CA ALA A 285 19.99 -2.12 27.96
C ALA A 285 18.61 -2.56 28.48
N GLN A 286 17.54 -1.85 28.10
CA GLN A 286 16.14 -2.13 28.45
C GLN A 286 15.40 -2.87 27.34
N GLY A 287 16.06 -3.18 26.23
CA GLY A 287 15.48 -3.88 25.08
C GLY A 287 14.67 -2.97 24.14
N ASN A 288 14.77 -1.65 24.27
CA ASN A 288 14.10 -0.71 23.37
C ASN A 288 14.98 -0.39 22.15
N PRO A 289 14.39 -0.20 20.96
CA PRO A 289 15.13 0.28 19.80
C PRO A 289 15.82 1.63 20.08
N ILE A 290 17.08 1.74 19.68
CA ILE A 290 17.84 2.99 19.82
C ILE A 290 17.50 3.90 18.63
N PRO A 291 16.98 5.11 18.84
CA PRO A 291 16.66 6.03 17.75
C PRO A 291 17.93 6.49 17.01
N THR A 292 17.80 6.80 15.72
CA THR A 292 18.91 7.37 14.91
C THR A 292 19.15 8.86 15.18
N TYR A 293 18.10 9.59 15.55
CA TYR A 293 18.14 11.04 15.83
C TYR A 293 17.04 11.43 16.85
N GLY A 294 17.16 12.61 17.43
CA GLY A 294 16.13 13.28 18.22
C GLY A 294 15.53 14.49 17.50
N GLN A 295 14.68 15.23 18.20
CA GLN A 295 14.04 16.44 17.65
C GLN A 295 15.06 17.57 17.40
N ASP A 296 16.10 17.67 18.22
CA ASP A 296 17.09 18.74 18.10
C ASP A 296 17.90 18.59 16.80
N GLU A 297 18.32 17.35 16.45
CA GLU A 297 18.98 17.08 15.18
C GLU A 297 18.05 17.39 13.99
N ILE A 298 16.76 17.04 14.05
CA ILE A 298 15.80 17.40 12.98
C ILE A 298 15.76 18.91 12.77
N THR A 299 15.64 19.68 13.85
CA THR A 299 15.59 21.14 13.78
C THR A 299 16.89 21.71 13.20
N ASP A 300 18.05 21.14 13.53
CA ASP A 300 19.34 21.58 13.00
C ASP A 300 19.56 21.20 11.53
N PHE A 301 19.15 20.01 11.09
CA PHE A 301 19.10 19.67 9.67
C PHE A 301 18.15 20.60 8.90
N ALA A 302 16.99 20.92 9.47
CA ALA A 302 16.03 21.84 8.85
C ALA A 302 16.63 23.24 8.64
N ARG A 303 17.51 23.68 9.54
CA ARG A 303 18.28 24.94 9.42
C ARG A 303 19.32 24.86 8.30
N VAL A 304 20.01 23.72 8.11
CA VAL A 304 20.91 23.51 6.94
C VAL A 304 20.17 23.70 5.62
N PHE A 305 18.92 23.23 5.54
CA PHE A 305 18.13 23.28 4.31
C PHE A 305 17.45 24.64 4.04
N THR A 306 17.81 25.70 4.74
CA THR A 306 17.30 27.06 4.49
C THR A 306 18.04 27.78 3.36
N GLY A 307 17.36 28.69 2.65
CA GLY A 307 17.92 29.52 1.57
C GLY A 307 17.69 28.99 0.15
N TRP A 308 17.28 27.73 0.02
CA TRP A 308 17.04 27.04 -1.25
C TRP A 308 15.66 27.36 -1.83
N ASN A 309 15.59 27.59 -3.15
CA ASN A 309 14.34 27.79 -3.86
C ASN A 309 14.49 27.39 -5.34
N LEU A 310 13.39 27.40 -6.08
CA LEU A 310 13.39 27.22 -7.53
C LEU A 310 14.35 28.21 -8.20
N ALA A 311 15.04 27.72 -9.23
CA ALA A 311 15.84 28.55 -10.12
C ALA A 311 14.99 29.61 -10.82
N ALA A 312 15.65 30.56 -11.50
CA ALA A 312 14.97 31.60 -12.27
C ALA A 312 13.94 30.98 -13.23
N GLN A 313 12.77 31.62 -13.32
CA GLN A 313 11.68 31.18 -14.19
C GLN A 313 12.17 30.93 -15.62
N LEU A 314 11.65 29.88 -16.25
CA LEU A 314 12.01 29.53 -17.64
C LEU A 314 11.51 30.57 -18.64
N ALA A 315 10.35 31.16 -18.33
CA ALA A 315 9.73 32.28 -19.02
C ALA A 315 8.78 32.98 -18.02
N PRO A 316 8.29 34.20 -18.29
CA PRO A 316 7.35 34.89 -17.40
C PRO A 316 6.17 34.01 -16.98
N GLY A 317 6.06 33.74 -15.68
CA GLY A 317 4.97 32.94 -15.12
C GLY A 317 5.13 31.42 -15.23
N ILE A 318 6.26 30.93 -15.73
CA ILE A 318 6.58 29.48 -15.82
C ILE A 318 7.65 29.14 -14.77
N PRO A 319 7.28 28.49 -13.65
CA PRO A 319 8.22 28.05 -12.64
C PRO A 319 9.24 27.06 -13.22
N ASN A 320 10.47 27.12 -12.71
CA ASN A 320 11.55 26.27 -13.19
C ASN A 320 11.61 24.95 -12.39
N TYR A 321 10.90 23.94 -12.90
CA TYR A 321 11.03 22.55 -12.44
C TYR A 321 12.04 21.75 -13.27
N ARG A 322 12.78 22.43 -14.15
CA ARG A 322 13.77 21.81 -15.04
C ARG A 322 15.12 21.68 -14.36
N ASP A 323 15.57 22.79 -13.78
CA ASP A 323 16.91 22.95 -13.26
C ASP A 323 16.93 22.73 -11.75
N PRO A 324 18.06 22.27 -11.16
CA PRO A 324 18.18 22.13 -9.71
C PRO A 324 17.83 23.42 -8.97
N MET A 325 17.29 23.28 -7.77
CA MET A 325 17.10 24.40 -6.85
C MET A 325 18.43 25.09 -6.56
N VAL A 326 18.34 26.39 -6.33
CA VAL A 326 19.49 27.26 -6.08
C VAL A 326 19.31 28.05 -4.79
N VAL A 327 20.43 28.51 -4.23
CA VAL A 327 20.42 29.49 -3.15
C VAL A 327 20.06 30.84 -3.75
N THR A 328 18.84 31.32 -3.48
CA THR A 328 18.37 32.60 -4.05
C THR A 328 18.97 33.81 -3.35
N SER A 329 19.35 33.67 -2.08
CA SER A 329 20.10 34.65 -1.31
C SER A 329 20.66 34.00 -0.05
N GLU A 330 21.98 34.12 0.16
CA GLU A 330 22.63 33.63 1.39
C GLU A 330 22.07 34.27 2.67
N THR A 331 21.47 35.46 2.58
CA THR A 331 20.85 36.13 3.74
C THR A 331 19.66 35.36 4.33
N ARG A 332 19.05 34.46 3.52
CA ARG A 332 17.93 33.60 3.91
C ARG A 332 18.37 32.29 4.54
N HIS A 333 19.64 31.92 4.40
CA HIS A 333 20.23 30.74 5.02
C HIS A 333 20.57 31.03 6.49
N ASP A 334 20.31 30.06 7.35
CA ASP A 334 20.70 30.09 8.76
C ASP A 334 22.20 29.83 8.86
N THR A 335 22.95 30.81 9.38
CA THR A 335 24.41 30.72 9.50
C THR A 335 24.86 30.46 10.93
N ASP A 336 23.96 30.18 11.86
CA ASP A 336 24.36 29.90 13.24
C ASP A 336 24.88 28.44 13.33
N PRO A 337 25.68 28.08 14.34
CA PRO A 337 26.16 26.72 14.53
C PRO A 337 25.02 25.69 14.64
N LYS A 338 25.30 24.45 14.23
CA LYS A 338 24.32 23.34 14.16
C LYS A 338 24.98 22.04 14.61
N THR A 339 24.19 21.11 15.13
CA THR A 339 24.60 19.76 15.50
C THR A 339 23.84 18.75 14.65
N LEU A 340 24.58 17.94 13.91
CA LEU A 340 24.06 16.90 13.04
C LEU A 340 24.08 15.53 13.75
N LEU A 341 23.90 14.45 12.99
CA LEU A 341 23.85 13.09 13.52
C LEU A 341 25.14 12.74 14.27
N ASP A 342 24.97 11.97 15.35
CA ASP A 342 26.05 11.49 16.23
C ASP A 342 26.94 12.63 16.80
N GLY A 343 26.38 13.85 16.91
CA GLY A 343 27.06 15.00 17.51
C GLY A 343 28.05 15.73 16.59
N ALA A 344 28.02 15.46 15.28
CA ALA A 344 28.86 16.17 14.33
C ALA A 344 28.48 17.67 14.27
N GLY A 345 29.43 18.57 14.53
CA GLY A 345 29.17 20.01 14.54
C GLY A 345 29.39 20.68 13.19
N LEU A 346 28.50 21.59 12.81
CA LEU A 346 28.75 22.61 11.79
C LEU A 346 29.14 23.93 12.48
N PRO A 347 30.28 24.54 12.13
CA PRO A 347 30.82 25.71 12.83
C PRO A 347 29.98 26.99 12.64
N GLY A 348 29.02 27.01 11.72
CA GLY A 348 28.29 28.21 11.32
C GLY A 348 29.14 29.17 10.46
N ALA A 349 28.55 30.29 10.06
CA ALA A 349 29.11 31.30 9.15
C ALA A 349 29.59 30.76 7.79
N GLN A 350 29.09 29.59 7.38
CA GLN A 350 29.34 28.99 6.07
C GLN A 350 28.22 29.36 5.08
N ASN A 351 28.49 29.20 3.79
CA ASN A 351 27.44 29.34 2.78
C ASN A 351 26.56 28.08 2.73
N ALA A 352 25.34 28.23 2.23
CA ALA A 352 24.36 27.15 2.22
C ALA A 352 24.79 25.91 1.41
N ALA A 353 25.56 26.08 0.32
CA ALA A 353 26.02 24.99 -0.51
C ALA A 353 27.09 24.12 0.18
N THR A 354 27.96 24.73 0.99
CA THR A 354 28.95 24.01 1.79
C THR A 354 28.24 23.21 2.89
N GLU A 355 27.38 23.84 3.69
CA GLU A 355 26.68 23.12 4.76
C GLU A 355 25.77 22.00 4.23
N LEU A 356 25.15 22.20 3.06
CA LEU A 356 24.38 21.13 2.41
C LEU A 356 25.25 19.90 2.13
N ASN A 357 26.45 20.08 1.57
CA ASN A 357 27.32 18.94 1.25
C ASN A 357 27.82 18.24 2.52
N GLU A 358 28.21 19.00 3.53
CA GLU A 358 28.64 18.44 4.82
C GLU A 358 27.51 17.66 5.50
N ALA A 359 26.27 18.17 5.45
CA ALA A 359 25.12 17.47 5.99
C ALA A 359 24.78 16.19 5.21
N LEU A 360 24.81 16.23 3.89
CA LEU A 360 24.59 15.05 3.07
C LEU A 360 25.72 14.01 3.21
N ASP A 361 26.96 14.44 3.45
CA ASP A 361 28.09 13.57 3.78
C ASP A 361 27.91 12.92 5.16
N ASN A 362 27.43 13.67 6.15
CA ASN A 362 27.09 13.14 7.47
C ASN A 362 26.00 12.06 7.37
N ILE A 363 24.91 12.33 6.63
CA ILE A 363 23.85 11.35 6.37
C ILE A 363 24.42 10.12 5.66
N PHE A 364 25.12 10.33 4.54
CA PHE A 364 25.64 9.26 3.72
C PHE A 364 26.53 8.33 4.53
N ASN A 365 27.49 8.88 5.30
CA ASN A 365 28.43 8.09 6.09
C ASN A 365 27.83 7.44 7.33
N HIS A 366 26.59 7.74 7.69
CA HIS A 366 25.93 7.10 8.82
C HIS A 366 25.83 5.57 8.59
N PRO A 367 26.15 4.72 9.60
CA PRO A 367 26.18 3.26 9.43
C PRO A 367 24.85 2.62 9.02
N ASN A 368 23.71 3.27 9.29
CA ASN A 368 22.41 2.72 8.90
C ASN A 368 22.13 2.73 7.40
N VAL A 369 22.80 3.56 6.59
CA VAL A 369 22.39 3.73 5.18
C VAL A 369 22.47 2.41 4.41
N GLY A 370 23.55 1.65 4.60
CA GLY A 370 23.74 0.34 3.97
C GLY A 370 22.60 -0.65 4.26
N PRO A 371 22.34 -1.01 5.54
CA PRO A 371 21.26 -1.95 5.87
C PRO A 371 19.86 -1.41 5.57
N PHE A 372 19.63 -0.10 5.72
CA PHE A 372 18.33 0.51 5.44
C PHE A 372 17.98 0.46 3.95
N ILE A 373 18.86 0.98 3.09
CA ILE A 373 18.64 0.97 1.63
C ILE A 373 18.76 -0.43 1.05
N GLY A 374 19.70 -1.24 1.56
CA GLY A 374 19.85 -2.64 1.16
C GLY A 374 18.57 -3.44 1.39
N THR A 375 17.95 -3.31 2.56
CA THR A 375 16.68 -3.99 2.87
C THR A 375 15.58 -3.58 1.91
N GLN A 376 15.37 -2.28 1.69
CA GLN A 376 14.30 -1.81 0.80
C GLN A 376 14.52 -2.23 -0.67
N LEU A 377 15.76 -2.25 -1.16
CA LEU A 377 16.06 -2.75 -2.50
C LEU A 377 15.79 -4.25 -2.63
N ILE A 378 16.13 -5.05 -1.60
CA ILE A 378 15.79 -6.48 -1.59
C ILE A 378 14.27 -6.66 -1.61
N GLN A 379 13.53 -5.88 -0.80
CA GLN A 379 12.06 -5.92 -0.76
C GLN A 379 11.44 -5.61 -2.10
N HIS A 380 11.87 -4.52 -2.74
CA HIS A 380 11.31 -4.12 -4.03
C HIS A 380 11.72 -5.02 -5.19
N LEU A 381 12.86 -5.73 -5.13
CA LEU A 381 13.39 -6.51 -6.25
C LEU A 381 13.21 -8.03 -6.10
N VAL A 382 13.20 -8.58 -4.89
CA VAL A 382 13.39 -10.02 -4.65
C VAL A 382 12.37 -10.62 -3.67
N THR A 383 12.33 -10.15 -2.42
CA THR A 383 11.50 -10.78 -1.37
C THR A 383 11.13 -9.80 -0.26
N SER A 384 9.89 -9.90 0.24
CA SER A 384 9.36 -9.04 1.30
C SER A 384 10.08 -9.21 2.64
N ASN A 385 10.61 -10.40 2.91
CA ASN A 385 11.12 -10.80 4.23
C ASN A 385 12.53 -11.42 4.13
N PRO A 386 13.56 -10.62 3.78
CA PRO A 386 14.91 -11.13 3.60
C PRO A 386 15.54 -11.60 4.92
N SER A 387 16.42 -12.61 4.84
CA SER A 387 17.19 -13.01 6.03
C SER A 387 18.20 -11.93 6.45
N PRO A 388 18.60 -11.88 7.73
CA PRO A 388 19.67 -10.99 8.18
C PRO A 388 20.99 -11.21 7.43
N GLY A 389 21.29 -12.44 7.03
CA GLY A 389 22.50 -12.75 6.25
C GLY A 389 22.48 -12.11 4.86
N TYR A 390 21.33 -12.09 4.20
CA TYR A 390 21.16 -11.45 2.91
C TYR A 390 21.26 -9.92 3.01
N VAL A 391 20.63 -9.32 4.03
CA VAL A 391 20.79 -7.88 4.30
C VAL A 391 22.25 -7.53 4.59
N ALA A 392 22.98 -8.36 5.34
CA ALA A 392 24.41 -8.16 5.60
C ALA A 392 25.26 -8.22 4.34
N SER A 393 24.96 -9.13 3.42
CA SER A 393 25.61 -9.26 2.11
C SER A 393 25.48 -7.98 1.28
N VAL A 394 24.25 -7.48 1.13
CA VAL A 394 23.97 -6.22 0.39
C VAL A 394 24.55 -5.00 1.12
N THR A 395 24.50 -4.97 2.44
CA THR A 395 25.12 -3.92 3.26
C THR A 395 26.63 -3.88 3.09
N SER A 396 27.29 -5.03 3.02
CA SER A 396 28.72 -5.10 2.75
C SER A 396 29.02 -4.50 1.39
N ALA A 397 28.27 -4.88 0.35
CA ALA A 397 28.44 -4.33 -1.00
C ALA A 397 28.24 -2.81 -1.04
N PHE A 398 27.25 -2.29 -0.30
CA PHE A 398 27.06 -0.85 -0.14
C PHE A 398 28.28 -0.21 0.51
N ASN A 399 28.78 -0.76 1.63
CA ASN A 399 29.85 -0.16 2.40
C ASN A 399 31.22 -0.21 1.69
N THR A 400 31.52 -1.28 0.98
CA THR A 400 32.80 -1.45 0.27
C THR A 400 32.76 -0.92 -1.16
N GLY A 401 31.57 -0.75 -1.75
CA GLY A 401 31.43 -0.44 -3.16
C GLY A 401 31.81 -1.58 -4.10
N THR A 402 31.88 -2.82 -3.58
CA THR A 402 32.27 -4.01 -4.32
C THR A 402 31.40 -5.20 -3.97
N TYR A 403 31.06 -6.01 -4.96
CA TYR A 403 30.47 -7.34 -4.77
C TYR A 403 31.16 -8.34 -5.69
N THR A 404 31.60 -9.47 -5.15
CA THR A 404 32.16 -10.57 -5.93
C THR A 404 31.20 -11.75 -5.88
N SER A 405 30.73 -12.19 -7.04
CA SER A 405 29.81 -13.31 -7.16
C SER A 405 30.48 -14.64 -6.81
N GLY A 406 29.68 -15.70 -6.67
CA GLY A 406 30.18 -17.04 -6.41
C GLY A 406 31.10 -17.61 -7.51
N SER A 407 31.07 -17.06 -8.72
CA SER A 407 31.97 -17.43 -9.82
C SER A 407 33.29 -16.64 -9.85
N GLY A 408 33.43 -15.61 -8.99
CA GLY A 408 34.59 -14.73 -8.94
C GLY A 408 34.48 -13.44 -9.77
N ILE A 409 33.34 -13.17 -10.42
CA ILE A 409 33.13 -11.91 -11.15
C ILE A 409 32.84 -10.79 -10.15
N SER A 410 33.55 -9.67 -10.27
CA SER A 410 33.42 -8.52 -9.37
C SER A 410 32.69 -7.35 -10.03
N PHE A 411 31.81 -6.71 -9.25
CA PHE A 411 31.01 -5.55 -9.63
C PHE A 411 31.32 -4.36 -8.72
N GLY A 412 31.17 -3.14 -9.25
CA GLY A 412 31.35 -1.88 -8.53
C GLY A 412 32.75 -1.27 -8.64
N SER A 413 32.88 -0.05 -8.13
CA SER A 413 34.08 0.79 -8.25
C SER A 413 35.02 0.75 -7.05
N GLY A 414 34.65 0.12 -5.93
CA GLY A 414 35.42 0.21 -4.68
C GLY A 414 35.10 1.44 -3.83
N ASN A 415 34.12 2.25 -4.25
CA ASN A 415 33.66 3.40 -3.48
C ASN A 415 32.34 3.06 -2.81
N ARG A 416 32.24 3.37 -1.51
CA ARG A 416 31.00 3.21 -0.74
C ARG A 416 29.79 3.80 -1.51
N GLY A 417 28.66 3.13 -1.45
CA GLY A 417 27.41 3.53 -2.12
C GLY A 417 27.36 3.26 -3.62
N ASP A 418 28.28 2.46 -4.18
CA ASP A 418 28.21 2.04 -5.59
C ASP A 418 26.99 1.15 -5.85
N MET A 419 26.02 1.66 -6.60
CA MET A 419 24.76 0.97 -6.81
C MET A 419 24.90 -0.28 -7.69
N ARG A 420 25.94 -0.40 -8.54
CA ARG A 420 26.15 -1.63 -9.32
C ARG A 420 26.53 -2.79 -8.41
N ALA A 421 27.40 -2.54 -7.42
CA ALA A 421 27.74 -3.55 -6.40
C ALA A 421 26.50 -3.95 -5.59
N VAL A 422 25.70 -2.99 -5.14
CA VAL A 422 24.48 -3.22 -4.35
C VAL A 422 23.45 -4.02 -5.14
N ILE A 423 23.20 -3.67 -6.40
CA ILE A 423 22.24 -4.36 -7.28
C ILE A 423 22.71 -5.77 -7.62
N ALA A 424 24.01 -5.95 -7.90
CA ALA A 424 24.59 -7.27 -8.15
C ALA A 424 24.50 -8.16 -6.90
N ALA A 425 24.83 -7.63 -5.72
CA ALA A 425 24.65 -8.34 -4.45
C ALA A 425 23.19 -8.72 -4.21
N THR A 426 22.26 -7.79 -4.48
CA THR A 426 20.82 -8.06 -4.36
C THR A 426 20.40 -9.18 -5.31
N LEU A 427 20.72 -9.11 -6.60
CA LEU A 427 20.20 -10.07 -7.56
C LEU A 427 20.96 -11.40 -7.58
N LEU A 428 22.22 -11.46 -7.18
CA LEU A 428 23.04 -12.68 -7.25
C LEU A 428 23.22 -13.40 -5.91
N ASP A 429 22.66 -12.88 -4.82
CA ASP A 429 22.74 -13.55 -3.52
C ASP A 429 22.18 -14.98 -3.60
N PRO A 430 22.80 -15.96 -2.91
CA PRO A 430 22.27 -17.31 -2.84
C PRO A 430 20.80 -17.40 -2.42
N GLU A 431 20.33 -16.55 -1.51
CA GLU A 431 18.92 -16.53 -1.09
C GLU A 431 17.98 -16.14 -2.25
N ALA A 432 18.43 -15.26 -3.16
CA ALA A 432 17.65 -14.86 -4.33
C ALA A 432 17.63 -15.90 -5.46
N ARG A 433 18.66 -16.76 -5.51
CA ARG A 433 18.85 -17.75 -6.60
C ARG A 433 18.43 -19.17 -6.24
N THR A 434 18.34 -19.52 -4.96
CA THR A 434 17.96 -20.86 -4.52
C THR A 434 16.45 -20.95 -4.34
N SER A 435 15.90 -22.17 -4.45
CA SER A 435 14.47 -22.39 -4.22
C SER A 435 14.09 -21.98 -2.79
N PRO A 436 12.86 -21.47 -2.58
CA PRO A 436 12.41 -20.98 -1.28
C PRO A 436 12.67 -21.99 -0.16
N THR A 437 13.46 -21.61 0.85
CA THR A 437 13.74 -22.46 2.02
C THR A 437 12.80 -22.19 3.19
N SER A 438 11.99 -21.12 3.12
CA SER A 438 11.04 -20.73 4.16
C SER A 438 9.64 -20.45 3.59
N ALA A 439 8.63 -20.63 4.44
CA ALA A 439 7.23 -20.30 4.11
C ALA A 439 6.99 -18.79 3.92
N ALA A 440 7.96 -17.93 4.21
CA ALA A 440 7.86 -16.48 4.10
C ALA A 440 8.64 -15.90 2.91
N HIS A 441 9.33 -16.75 2.14
CA HIS A 441 10.19 -16.31 1.05
C HIS A 441 9.38 -15.92 -0.19
N GLY A 442 9.89 -14.93 -0.94
CA GLY A 442 9.22 -14.28 -2.07
C GLY A 442 8.48 -13.01 -1.67
N HIS A 443 7.68 -12.47 -2.58
CA HIS A 443 6.75 -11.37 -2.31
C HIS A 443 5.52 -11.43 -3.22
N LEU A 444 4.44 -10.76 -2.81
CA LEU A 444 3.30 -10.58 -3.68
C LEU A 444 3.65 -9.54 -4.75
N ARG A 445 3.43 -9.87 -6.02
CA ARG A 445 3.61 -8.91 -7.12
C ARG A 445 2.69 -7.71 -6.91
N GLU A 446 3.25 -6.54 -6.64
CA GLU A 446 2.52 -5.28 -6.61
C GLU A 446 1.78 -5.06 -7.95
N PRO A 447 0.66 -4.30 -7.98
CA PRO A 447 -0.18 -4.19 -9.17
C PRO A 447 0.57 -3.84 -10.47
N VAL A 448 1.53 -2.92 -10.44
CA VAL A 448 2.33 -2.54 -11.61
C VAL A 448 3.14 -3.73 -12.13
N LEU A 449 3.88 -4.42 -11.25
CA LEU A 449 4.66 -5.60 -11.62
C LEU A 449 3.76 -6.75 -12.07
N PHE A 450 2.59 -6.90 -11.44
CA PHE A 450 1.61 -7.90 -11.82
C PHE A 450 1.09 -7.67 -13.26
N ILE A 451 0.75 -6.42 -13.61
CA ILE A 451 0.32 -6.03 -14.95
C ILE A 451 1.45 -6.28 -15.96
N THR A 452 2.65 -5.75 -15.71
CA THR A 452 3.74 -5.82 -16.68
C THR A 452 4.26 -7.24 -16.86
N ASN A 453 4.34 -8.02 -15.77
CA ASN A 453 4.78 -9.41 -15.81
C ASN A 453 3.80 -10.26 -16.62
N THR A 454 2.49 -10.12 -16.36
CA THR A 454 1.45 -10.83 -17.11
C THR A 454 1.57 -10.54 -18.61
N LEU A 455 1.68 -9.27 -19.00
CA LEU A 455 1.75 -8.87 -20.40
C LEU A 455 3.05 -9.32 -21.09
N ARG A 456 4.20 -9.25 -20.41
CA ARG A 456 5.47 -9.71 -20.96
C ARG A 456 5.53 -11.23 -21.08
N ALA A 457 5.07 -11.97 -20.07
CA ALA A 457 5.09 -13.43 -20.03
C ALA A 457 4.17 -14.05 -21.10
N LEU A 458 3.03 -13.39 -21.38
CA LEU A 458 2.06 -13.84 -22.37
C LEU A 458 2.31 -13.34 -23.80
N GLY A 459 3.32 -12.48 -24.03
CA GLY A 459 3.68 -12.01 -25.36
C GLY A 459 2.81 -10.85 -25.86
N ILE A 460 2.98 -9.68 -25.25
CA ILE A 460 2.34 -8.43 -25.65
C ILE A 460 2.64 -8.01 -27.10
N THR A 461 1.62 -7.97 -27.94
CA THR A 461 1.75 -7.57 -29.34
C THR A 461 1.20 -6.17 -29.61
N ARG A 462 1.73 -5.53 -30.66
CA ARG A 462 1.13 -4.36 -31.29
C ARG A 462 0.35 -4.85 -32.51
N ASP A 463 -0.89 -4.42 -32.67
CA ASP A 463 -1.62 -4.67 -33.91
C ASP A 463 -0.93 -3.87 -35.04
N ALA A 464 -0.59 -4.55 -36.14
CA ALA A 464 -0.01 -3.92 -37.33
C ALA A 464 -1.08 -3.20 -38.19
N VAL A 465 -2.36 -3.33 -37.85
CA VAL A 465 -3.48 -2.79 -38.63
C VAL A 465 -4.10 -1.60 -37.90
N ASN A 466 -3.70 -0.37 -38.29
CA ASN A 466 -4.39 0.91 -38.00
C ASN A 466 -4.71 1.28 -36.52
N TYR A 467 -4.24 0.53 -35.52
CA TYR A 467 -4.45 0.85 -34.10
C TYR A 467 -3.13 1.01 -33.35
N THR A 468 -2.78 2.26 -32.98
CA THR A 468 -1.60 2.56 -32.16
C THR A 468 -1.85 2.26 -30.69
N THR A 469 -1.42 1.12 -30.13
CA THR A 469 -1.47 0.96 -28.66
C THR A 469 -0.52 1.94 -27.98
N ASP A 470 -1.03 2.68 -26.98
CA ASP A 470 -0.29 3.63 -26.15
C ASP A 470 0.17 3.03 -24.80
N PHE A 471 -0.10 1.74 -24.58
CA PHE A 471 0.18 1.00 -23.34
C PHE A 471 -0.40 1.61 -22.06
N VAL A 472 -1.50 2.37 -22.15
CA VAL A 472 -2.05 3.06 -20.98
C VAL A 472 -2.79 2.08 -20.08
N LEU A 473 -2.11 1.69 -19.02
CA LEU A 473 -2.56 0.74 -17.99
C LEU A 473 -2.61 1.41 -16.60
N GLY A 474 -2.50 2.74 -16.53
CA GLY A 474 -2.66 3.50 -15.30
C GLY A 474 -4.10 3.40 -14.77
N GLU A 475 -4.27 3.32 -13.46
CA GLU A 475 -5.57 3.00 -12.86
C GLU A 475 -6.63 4.07 -13.12
N SER A 476 -6.23 5.33 -13.26
CA SER A 476 -7.09 6.43 -13.72
C SER A 476 -7.73 6.18 -15.09
N PHE A 477 -7.23 5.20 -15.84
CA PHE A 477 -7.67 4.85 -17.19
C PHE A 477 -8.33 3.47 -17.26
N LEU A 478 -8.30 2.67 -16.19
CA LEU A 478 -8.92 1.35 -16.10
C LEU A 478 -10.39 1.43 -15.63
N PRO A 479 -11.25 0.47 -16.01
CA PRO A 479 -12.55 0.29 -15.37
C PRO A 479 -12.40 0.08 -13.85
N THR A 480 -13.35 0.59 -13.07
CA THR A 480 -13.29 0.57 -11.60
C THR A 480 -13.10 -0.84 -11.00
N ASN A 481 -13.60 -1.89 -11.67
CA ASN A 481 -13.47 -3.27 -11.23
C ASN A 481 -12.15 -3.96 -11.67
N MET A 482 -11.20 -3.20 -12.22
CA MET A 482 -9.83 -3.60 -12.54
C MET A 482 -8.78 -2.72 -11.84
N VAL A 483 -9.21 -1.74 -11.03
CA VAL A 483 -8.36 -0.87 -10.23
C VAL A 483 -7.81 -1.66 -9.03
N MET A 484 -6.49 -1.61 -8.82
CA MET A 484 -5.77 -2.45 -7.84
C MET A 484 -5.05 -1.64 -6.75
N GLY A 485 -5.12 -0.30 -6.76
CA GLY A 485 -4.60 0.60 -5.73
C GLY A 485 -3.20 1.18 -5.99
N GLN A 486 -2.65 1.06 -7.20
CA GLN A 486 -1.33 1.59 -7.57
C GLN A 486 -1.37 2.43 -8.87
N ASP A 487 -1.93 3.64 -8.81
CA ASP A 487 -1.93 4.58 -9.94
C ASP A 487 -0.55 5.24 -10.11
N VAL A 488 0.23 4.75 -11.09
CA VAL A 488 1.64 5.13 -11.33
C VAL A 488 1.87 6.65 -11.26
N PHE A 489 2.85 7.05 -10.43
CA PHE A 489 3.24 8.44 -10.08
C PHE A 489 2.26 9.24 -9.23
N ARG A 490 1.14 8.64 -8.79
CA ARG A 490 0.13 9.29 -7.94
C ARG A 490 0.09 8.63 -6.57
N SER A 491 1.24 8.62 -5.91
CA SER A 491 1.34 8.12 -4.54
C SER A 491 0.33 8.82 -3.63
N PRO A 492 -0.42 8.07 -2.80
CA PRO A 492 -1.38 8.66 -1.87
C PRO A 492 -0.71 9.36 -0.68
N THR A 493 0.52 8.99 -0.32
CA THR A 493 1.24 9.51 0.86
C THR A 493 2.75 9.55 0.65
N VAL A 494 3.50 10.09 1.62
CA VAL A 494 4.98 10.03 1.64
C VAL A 494 5.52 8.60 1.80
N PHE A 495 4.71 7.63 2.24
CA PHE A 495 5.05 6.20 2.33
C PHE A 495 4.82 5.43 1.03
N ASN A 496 4.73 6.15 -0.08
CA ASN A 496 4.32 5.59 -1.36
C ASN A 496 2.91 4.93 -1.28
N TYR A 497 2.69 3.84 -2.03
CA TYR A 497 1.44 3.07 -2.01
C TYR A 497 1.31 2.12 -0.81
N TYR A 498 2.43 1.72 -0.20
CA TYR A 498 2.47 0.82 0.96
C TYR A 498 3.78 1.02 1.76
N PRO A 499 3.74 0.92 3.10
CA PRO A 499 4.94 1.10 3.91
C PRO A 499 5.81 -0.18 3.91
N PRO A 500 7.15 -0.06 3.97
CA PRO A 500 8.09 -1.18 3.85
C PRO A 500 8.09 -2.14 5.05
N ASP A 501 7.41 -1.78 6.14
CA ASP A 501 7.30 -2.55 7.37
C ASP A 501 5.91 -3.22 7.56
N ASN A 502 5.01 -3.13 6.57
CA ASN A 502 3.70 -3.77 6.66
C ASN A 502 3.80 -5.30 6.69
N GLN A 503 3.14 -5.92 7.66
CA GLN A 503 3.09 -7.38 7.82
C GLN A 503 1.70 -7.94 7.44
N MET A 504 1.66 -9.22 7.08
CA MET A 504 0.38 -9.92 6.93
C MET A 504 -0.15 -10.44 8.28
N SER A 505 -1.46 -10.58 8.47
CA SER A 505 -1.99 -11.35 9.61
C SER A 505 -1.66 -12.84 9.46
N CYS A 506 -1.31 -13.53 10.55
CA CYS A 506 -0.90 -14.93 10.52
C CYS A 506 -1.41 -15.70 11.76
N ALA A 507 -1.43 -17.03 11.68
CA ALA A 507 -1.96 -17.90 12.73
C ALA A 507 -1.09 -17.97 14.01
N THR A 508 0.17 -17.53 13.95
CA THR A 508 1.09 -17.50 15.11
C THR A 508 1.64 -16.09 15.38
N PRO A 509 0.80 -15.11 15.77
CA PRO A 509 1.29 -13.83 16.26
C PRO A 509 2.23 -14.03 17.46
N PRO A 510 3.30 -13.22 17.63
CA PRO A 510 3.61 -11.99 16.89
C PRO A 510 4.50 -12.18 15.64
N ASN A 511 4.87 -13.41 15.28
CA ASN A 511 5.92 -13.67 14.28
C ASN A 511 5.40 -13.71 12.83
N CYS A 512 4.52 -12.78 12.47
CA CYS A 512 4.00 -12.75 11.11
C CYS A 512 5.05 -12.25 10.12
N PRO A 513 5.12 -12.85 8.93
CA PRO A 513 6.14 -12.47 7.96
C PRO A 513 5.89 -11.06 7.44
N LEU A 514 6.99 -10.35 7.20
CA LEU A 514 6.97 -9.07 6.53
C LEU A 514 6.41 -9.25 5.11
N ALA A 515 5.44 -8.42 4.74
CA ALA A 515 4.71 -8.55 3.48
C ALA A 515 4.19 -7.17 3.03
N PRO A 516 5.06 -6.21 2.67
CA PRO A 516 4.66 -4.83 2.42
C PRO A 516 3.54 -4.68 1.38
N GLU A 517 3.64 -5.45 0.31
CA GLU A 517 2.72 -5.42 -0.83
C GLU A 517 1.31 -5.89 -0.49
N PHE A 518 1.12 -6.59 0.65
CA PHE A 518 -0.20 -6.97 1.14
C PHE A 518 -1.05 -5.80 1.62
N ALA A 519 -0.47 -4.61 1.84
CA ALA A 519 -1.26 -3.40 2.08
C ALA A 519 -2.16 -3.03 0.88
N LEU A 520 -1.77 -3.43 -0.34
CA LEU A 520 -2.58 -3.28 -1.55
C LEU A 520 -3.44 -4.52 -1.87
N GLN A 521 -3.21 -5.65 -1.18
CA GLN A 521 -3.97 -6.88 -1.40
C GLN A 521 -5.20 -6.92 -0.50
N SER A 522 -6.36 -6.87 -1.13
CA SER A 522 -7.63 -6.71 -0.43
C SER A 522 -8.74 -7.44 -1.18
N THR A 523 -9.94 -7.57 -0.61
CA THR A 523 -11.02 -8.32 -1.27
C THR A 523 -11.42 -7.71 -2.62
N ALA A 524 -11.45 -6.39 -2.73
CA ALA A 524 -11.72 -5.70 -3.99
C ALA A 524 -10.57 -5.91 -5.00
N THR A 525 -9.32 -5.70 -4.58
CA THR A 525 -8.15 -5.75 -5.47
C THR A 525 -7.80 -7.17 -5.90
N ALA A 526 -8.11 -8.19 -5.07
CA ALA A 526 -8.00 -9.60 -5.44
C ALA A 526 -8.89 -9.95 -6.64
N LEU A 527 -10.16 -9.52 -6.64
CA LEU A 527 -11.05 -9.73 -7.78
C LEU A 527 -10.66 -8.84 -8.97
N ALA A 528 -10.15 -7.63 -8.72
CA ALA A 528 -9.65 -6.75 -9.77
C ALA A 528 -8.48 -7.36 -10.55
N ARG A 529 -7.55 -8.05 -9.87
CA ARG A 529 -6.46 -8.82 -10.51
C ARG A 529 -7.02 -9.89 -11.44
N ILE A 530 -8.02 -10.66 -11.00
CA ILE A 530 -8.65 -11.71 -11.82
C ILE A 530 -9.38 -11.09 -13.01
N ASN A 531 -10.12 -10.01 -12.79
CA ASN A 531 -10.81 -9.25 -13.84
C ASN A 531 -9.82 -8.67 -14.86
N PHE A 532 -8.64 -8.22 -14.42
CA PHE A 532 -7.60 -7.71 -15.30
C PHE A 532 -7.15 -8.78 -16.29
N ILE A 533 -6.80 -9.97 -15.79
CA ILE A 533 -6.39 -11.10 -16.62
C ILE A 533 -7.51 -11.52 -17.56
N TYR A 534 -8.74 -11.65 -17.05
CA TYR A 534 -9.89 -11.97 -17.87
C TYR A 534 -10.04 -10.99 -19.04
N ASN A 535 -9.87 -9.69 -18.80
CA ASN A 535 -9.91 -8.71 -19.88
C ASN A 535 -8.75 -8.85 -20.85
N VAL A 536 -7.52 -8.99 -20.38
CA VAL A 536 -6.34 -9.13 -21.26
C VAL A 536 -6.44 -10.37 -22.16
N VAL A 537 -6.99 -11.47 -21.64
CA VAL A 537 -7.09 -12.74 -22.37
C VAL A 537 -8.29 -12.77 -23.32
N TYR A 538 -9.46 -12.27 -22.90
CA TYR A 538 -10.71 -12.41 -23.68
C TYR A 538 -11.11 -11.15 -24.44
N HIS A 539 -10.55 -9.99 -24.09
CA HIS A 539 -10.94 -8.69 -24.61
C HIS A 539 -9.70 -7.86 -24.96
N ARG A 540 -9.93 -6.69 -25.56
CA ARG A 540 -8.91 -5.64 -25.61
C ARG A 540 -9.05 -4.79 -24.36
N MET A 541 -7.95 -4.27 -23.83
CA MET A 541 -8.01 -3.38 -22.67
C MET A 541 -8.97 -2.21 -22.97
N PRO A 542 -10.06 -2.05 -22.18
CA PRO A 542 -11.12 -1.12 -22.49
C PRO A 542 -10.61 0.31 -22.41
N THR A 543 -10.97 1.15 -23.39
CA THR A 543 -10.64 2.57 -23.39
C THR A 543 -11.92 3.39 -23.32
N SER A 544 -11.99 4.39 -22.43
CA SER A 544 -13.13 5.29 -22.43
C SER A 544 -13.05 6.19 -23.67
N GLN A 545 -14.05 6.09 -24.55
CA GLN A 545 -14.25 7.03 -25.66
C GLN A 545 -14.55 8.45 -25.14
N PRO A 546 -14.18 9.51 -25.89
CA PRO A 546 -13.91 9.52 -27.33
C PRO A 546 -12.44 9.60 -27.79
N ASN A 547 -11.43 9.53 -26.92
CA ASN A 547 -10.09 10.04 -27.29
C ASN A 547 -8.90 9.11 -27.01
N ARG A 548 -9.10 7.80 -26.95
CA ARG A 548 -8.04 6.83 -26.63
C ARG A 548 -7.84 5.85 -27.78
N PRO A 549 -6.60 5.55 -28.19
CA PRO A 549 -6.33 4.47 -29.12
C PRO A 549 -6.87 3.12 -28.60
N MET A 550 -7.15 2.15 -29.47
CA MET A 550 -7.59 0.82 -29.06
C MET A 550 -6.48 0.07 -28.29
N GLY A 551 -6.88 -0.57 -27.18
CA GLY A 551 -6.01 -0.94 -26.06
C GLY A 551 -5.03 -2.09 -26.29
N THR A 552 -4.10 -2.21 -25.34
CA THR A 552 -3.13 -3.30 -25.20
C THR A 552 -3.81 -4.68 -25.19
N TRP A 553 -3.17 -5.67 -25.83
CA TRP A 553 -3.65 -7.05 -25.94
C TRP A 553 -2.45 -8.02 -26.02
N ILE A 554 -2.72 -9.32 -25.92
CA ILE A 554 -1.72 -10.41 -26.04
C ILE A 554 -1.99 -11.25 -27.29
N ASP A 555 -0.93 -11.72 -27.95
CA ASP A 555 -1.09 -12.68 -29.05
C ASP A 555 -1.29 -14.10 -28.52
N THR A 556 -2.50 -14.61 -28.72
CA THR A 556 -2.90 -15.94 -28.25
C THR A 556 -2.49 -17.07 -29.20
N THR A 557 -2.06 -16.76 -30.43
CA THR A 557 -1.76 -17.73 -31.48
C THR A 557 -0.76 -18.82 -31.06
N PRO A 558 0.35 -18.51 -30.35
CA PRO A 558 1.31 -19.54 -29.92
C PRO A 558 0.71 -20.54 -28.93
N PHE A 559 -0.24 -20.10 -28.10
CA PHE A 559 -0.93 -20.96 -27.15
C PHE A 559 -1.98 -21.83 -27.85
N GLU A 560 -2.63 -21.31 -28.90
CA GLU A 560 -3.66 -22.02 -29.68
C GLU A 560 -3.07 -23.23 -30.39
N ALA A 561 -1.84 -23.08 -30.91
CA ALA A 561 -1.09 -24.16 -31.53
C ALA A 561 -0.77 -25.29 -30.53
N LYS A 562 -0.44 -24.97 -29.27
CA LYS A 562 -0.15 -25.96 -28.22
C LYS A 562 -1.42 -26.66 -27.72
N ALA A 563 -2.49 -25.89 -27.54
CA ALA A 563 -3.79 -26.40 -27.11
C ALA A 563 -4.41 -27.41 -28.09
N ALA A 564 -4.15 -27.27 -29.39
CA ALA A 564 -4.69 -28.14 -30.44
C ALA A 564 -4.11 -29.56 -30.47
N GLY A 565 -2.99 -29.82 -29.77
CA GLY A 565 -2.27 -31.11 -29.81
C GLY A 565 -2.16 -31.83 -28.46
N ASP A 566 -2.05 -31.11 -27.35
CA ASP A 566 -1.89 -31.67 -26.00
C ASP A 566 -2.19 -30.62 -24.91
N ALA A 567 -3.25 -30.82 -24.13
CA ALA A 567 -3.58 -29.94 -23.00
C ALA A 567 -2.42 -29.83 -21.99
N ASN A 568 -1.61 -30.88 -21.82
CA ASN A 568 -0.44 -30.82 -20.93
C ASN A 568 0.64 -29.89 -21.45
N ALA A 569 0.86 -29.84 -22.77
CA ALA A 569 1.87 -28.96 -23.36
C ALA A 569 1.54 -27.48 -23.17
N LEU A 570 0.25 -27.12 -23.18
CA LEU A 570 -0.21 -25.77 -22.81
C LEU A 570 0.03 -25.49 -21.32
N ILE A 571 -0.34 -26.44 -20.45
CA ILE A 571 -0.17 -26.30 -18.99
C ILE A 571 1.31 -26.19 -18.62
N ASP A 572 2.20 -26.95 -19.26
CA ASP A 572 3.65 -26.91 -19.04
C ASP A 572 4.26 -25.57 -19.47
N ASP A 573 3.84 -25.02 -20.61
CA ASP A 573 4.30 -23.72 -21.09
C ASP A 573 3.86 -22.59 -20.14
N LEU A 574 2.59 -22.61 -19.69
CA LEU A 574 2.07 -21.63 -18.74
C LEU A 574 2.65 -21.79 -17.33
N ASN A 575 2.96 -23.03 -16.90
CA ASN A 575 3.70 -23.28 -15.65
C ASN A 575 5.07 -22.61 -15.68
N GLY A 576 5.83 -22.78 -16.77
CA GLY A 576 7.12 -22.12 -16.95
C GLY A 576 7.01 -20.60 -17.01
N ARG A 577 5.96 -20.07 -17.65
CA ARG A 577 5.77 -18.62 -17.87
C ARG A 577 5.32 -17.85 -16.63
N LEU A 578 4.39 -18.39 -15.87
CA LEU A 578 3.69 -17.66 -14.81
C LEU A 578 4.09 -18.12 -13.40
N MET A 579 4.55 -19.35 -13.27
CA MET A 579 4.84 -20.01 -11.99
C MET A 579 6.28 -20.52 -11.88
N HIS A 580 7.14 -20.27 -12.87
CA HIS A 580 8.54 -20.73 -12.87
C HIS A 580 8.68 -22.24 -12.66
N GLY A 581 7.71 -23.02 -13.14
CA GLY A 581 7.68 -24.47 -12.96
C GLY A 581 7.11 -24.95 -11.61
N ALA A 582 6.70 -24.06 -10.72
CA ALA A 582 6.26 -24.38 -9.35
C ALA A 582 4.79 -24.82 -9.22
N MET A 583 4.06 -25.02 -10.33
CA MET A 583 2.69 -25.52 -10.28
C MET A 583 2.61 -26.90 -9.64
N THR A 584 1.72 -27.05 -8.66
CA THR A 584 1.48 -28.32 -7.99
C THR A 584 0.66 -29.28 -8.84
N ASP A 585 0.74 -30.58 -8.53
CA ASP A 585 -0.05 -31.60 -9.23
C ASP A 585 -1.56 -31.39 -9.04
N ALA A 586 -1.98 -30.91 -7.87
CA ALA A 586 -3.38 -30.58 -7.59
C ALA A 586 -3.88 -29.46 -8.52
N VAL A 587 -3.15 -28.35 -8.57
CA VAL A 587 -3.45 -27.22 -9.47
C VAL A 587 -3.43 -27.67 -10.94
N ARG A 588 -2.41 -28.45 -11.33
CA ARG A 588 -2.29 -29.01 -12.67
C ARG A 588 -3.50 -29.86 -13.04
N SER A 589 -4.02 -30.67 -12.13
CA SER A 589 -5.21 -31.49 -12.36
C SER A 589 -6.44 -30.63 -12.59
N ILE A 590 -6.67 -29.62 -11.76
CA ILE A 590 -7.85 -28.75 -11.86
C ILE A 590 -7.86 -27.96 -13.15
N VAL A 591 -6.70 -27.42 -13.52
CA VAL A 591 -6.53 -26.73 -14.80
C VAL A 591 -6.79 -27.69 -15.95
N ARG A 592 -6.22 -28.90 -15.90
CA ARG A 592 -6.46 -29.92 -16.93
C ARG A 592 -7.94 -30.27 -17.03
N ASP A 593 -8.62 -30.45 -15.92
CA ASP A 593 -10.06 -30.76 -15.88
C ASP A 593 -10.87 -29.60 -16.48
N ALA A 594 -10.56 -28.35 -16.11
CA ALA A 594 -11.20 -27.16 -16.68
C ALA A 594 -10.95 -27.05 -18.20
N VAL A 595 -9.71 -27.27 -18.64
CA VAL A 595 -9.32 -27.26 -20.06
C VAL A 595 -10.02 -28.41 -20.83
N THR A 596 -10.19 -29.59 -20.22
CA THR A 596 -10.74 -30.77 -20.90
C THR A 596 -12.26 -30.91 -20.84
N ALA A 597 -12.94 -30.22 -19.92
CA ALA A 597 -14.39 -30.30 -19.69
C ALA A 597 -15.26 -29.79 -20.86
N ILE A 598 -14.68 -29.23 -21.92
CA ILE A 598 -15.41 -28.55 -22.99
C ILE A 598 -15.40 -29.40 -24.27
N PRO A 599 -16.56 -29.76 -24.85
CA PRO A 599 -16.65 -30.63 -26.03
C PRO A 599 -16.01 -30.04 -27.29
N ASP A 600 -15.60 -30.90 -28.23
CA ASP A 600 -15.21 -30.50 -29.59
C ASP A 600 -16.45 -30.02 -30.37
N GLY A 601 -16.53 -28.72 -30.71
CA GLY A 601 -17.58 -28.16 -31.55
C GLY A 601 -17.05 -27.79 -32.93
N ASP A 602 -17.67 -28.34 -33.99
CA ASP A 602 -17.33 -28.08 -35.40
C ASP A 602 -17.91 -26.75 -35.93
N GLN A 603 -17.09 -26.06 -36.72
CA GLN A 603 -17.34 -25.05 -37.77
C GLN A 603 -18.73 -24.38 -37.83
N ALA A 604 -18.80 -23.08 -37.50
CA ALA A 604 -19.89 -22.22 -37.97
C ALA A 604 -19.55 -21.66 -39.37
N SER A 605 -20.29 -22.11 -40.38
CA SER A 605 -20.20 -21.67 -41.77
C SER A 605 -20.81 -20.28 -41.97
N GLY A 606 -20.01 -19.33 -42.47
CA GLY A 606 -20.46 -18.22 -43.30
C GLY A 606 -20.90 -16.94 -42.60
N GLY A 607 -20.14 -15.85 -42.87
CA GLY A 607 -20.62 -14.46 -42.84
C GLY A 607 -20.63 -13.79 -41.46
N GLU A 608 -19.72 -12.81 -41.29
CA GLU A 608 -19.51 -11.95 -40.12
C GLU A 608 -18.85 -12.62 -38.90
N MET A 609 -17.68 -12.10 -38.49
CA MET A 609 -16.97 -12.47 -37.25
C MET A 609 -17.83 -12.11 -36.03
N SER A 610 -18.80 -12.95 -35.69
CA SER A 610 -19.30 -13.07 -34.33
C SER A 610 -18.32 -13.93 -33.53
N ILE A 611 -18.16 -13.61 -32.25
CA ILE A 611 -17.33 -14.33 -31.26
C ILE A 611 -17.98 -15.70 -30.99
N ALA A 612 -17.99 -16.58 -31.99
CA ALA A 612 -18.37 -17.97 -31.87
C ALA A 612 -17.05 -18.77 -31.78
N ALA A 613 -16.56 -18.91 -30.54
CA ALA A 613 -15.27 -19.51 -30.22
C ALA A 613 -15.17 -20.95 -30.74
N SER A 614 -14.13 -21.25 -31.50
CA SER A 614 -13.70 -22.65 -31.67
C SER A 614 -13.18 -23.18 -30.32
N ARG A 615 -13.27 -24.50 -30.07
CA ARG A 615 -12.67 -25.12 -28.87
C ARG A 615 -11.22 -24.66 -28.67
N ARG A 616 -10.45 -24.41 -29.74
CA ARG A 616 -9.05 -23.96 -29.68
C ARG A 616 -8.88 -22.58 -29.03
N GLN A 617 -9.67 -21.60 -29.47
CA GLN A 617 -9.67 -20.26 -28.86
C GLN A 617 -10.18 -20.31 -27.43
N PHE A 618 -11.18 -21.13 -27.15
CA PHE A 618 -11.66 -21.31 -25.79
C PHE A 618 -10.61 -22.01 -24.89
N LEU A 619 -9.93 -23.06 -25.34
CA LEU A 619 -8.89 -23.78 -24.58
C LEU A 619 -7.72 -22.87 -24.19
N VAL A 620 -7.38 -21.91 -25.05
CA VAL A 620 -6.37 -20.91 -24.75
C VAL A 620 -6.89 -19.85 -23.81
N HIS A 621 -8.09 -19.33 -24.05
CA HIS A 621 -8.61 -18.30 -23.17
C HIS A 621 -8.96 -18.85 -21.78
N ALA A 622 -9.44 -20.09 -21.69
CA ALA A 622 -9.70 -20.79 -20.43
C ALA A 622 -8.44 -21.41 -19.84
N GLY A 623 -7.47 -21.85 -20.63
CA GLY A 623 -6.16 -22.28 -20.14
C GLY A 623 -5.40 -21.10 -19.55
N CYS A 624 -5.21 -20.01 -20.30
CA CYS A 624 -4.63 -18.76 -19.79
C CYS A 624 -5.49 -18.18 -18.66
N GLY A 625 -6.82 -18.12 -18.78
CA GLY A 625 -7.70 -17.58 -17.74
C GLY A 625 -7.72 -18.42 -16.45
N ALA A 626 -7.78 -19.75 -16.55
CA ALA A 626 -7.78 -20.67 -15.41
C ALA A 626 -6.37 -20.87 -14.82
N LEU A 627 -5.29 -20.76 -15.59
CA LEU A 627 -3.91 -20.84 -15.10
C LEU A 627 -3.38 -19.53 -14.58
N SER A 628 -3.77 -18.42 -15.18
CA SER A 628 -3.54 -17.13 -14.57
C SER A 628 -4.39 -16.98 -13.32
N GLY A 629 -5.63 -17.50 -13.33
CA GLY A 629 -6.43 -17.79 -12.14
C GLY A 629 -5.64 -18.61 -11.11
N ALA A 630 -5.21 -19.82 -11.45
CA ALA A 630 -4.50 -20.80 -10.62
C ALA A 630 -3.06 -20.43 -10.21
N ALA A 631 -2.36 -19.59 -10.96
CA ALA A 631 -1.09 -19.00 -10.57
C ALA A 631 -1.27 -18.01 -9.40
N PHE A 632 -2.50 -17.59 -9.10
CA PHE A 632 -2.86 -16.92 -7.85
C PHE A 632 -3.27 -17.89 -6.71
N LEU A 633 -3.48 -19.17 -6.99
CA LEU A 633 -4.21 -20.10 -6.12
C LEU A 633 -3.27 -21.18 -5.63
N THR A 634 -2.71 -20.95 -4.45
CA THR A 634 -2.33 -22.06 -3.59
C THR A 634 -2.68 -21.69 -2.13
N GLY A 635 -3.21 -22.62 -1.36
CA GLY A 635 -3.40 -22.48 0.08
C GLY A 635 -4.76 -21.96 0.58
N LEU A 636 -5.69 -22.87 0.85
CA LEU A 636 -6.59 -22.65 1.99
C LEU A 636 -5.81 -22.90 3.28
N GLY A 637 -5.64 -21.86 4.09
CA GLY A 637 -5.74 -22.04 5.54
C GLY A 637 -7.21 -22.07 5.89
N ARG A 638 -7.63 -22.99 6.76
CA ARG A 638 -9.00 -23.13 7.26
C ARG A 638 -9.64 -21.75 7.43
N PHE A 639 -10.87 -21.59 6.95
CA PHE A 639 -11.77 -20.63 7.58
C PHE A 639 -11.59 -20.77 9.09
N GLY A 640 -11.63 -19.67 9.83
CA GLY A 640 -12.00 -19.73 11.23
C GLY A 640 -13.42 -20.29 11.35
N LEU A 641 -13.62 -21.57 10.99
CA LEU A 641 -14.71 -22.38 11.48
C LEU A 641 -14.28 -22.76 12.89
N ILE A 642 -14.34 -21.79 13.80
CA ILE A 642 -14.49 -22.11 15.20
C ILE A 642 -15.98 -22.40 15.37
N GLN A 643 -16.31 -23.67 15.16
CA GLN A 643 -17.54 -24.24 15.66
C GLN A 643 -17.52 -24.11 17.19
N ALA A 644 -18.45 -23.31 17.70
CA ALA A 644 -18.98 -23.37 19.06
C ALA A 644 -17.97 -23.26 20.21
N LEU A 645 -17.63 -22.03 20.59
CA LEU A 645 -17.49 -21.73 22.02
C LEU A 645 -18.81 -21.16 22.52
N ALA A 646 -19.54 -22.04 23.21
CA ALA A 646 -20.66 -21.80 24.11
C ALA A 646 -21.83 -20.96 23.57
N GLN A 647 -23.02 -21.57 23.58
CA GLN A 647 -24.29 -20.85 23.66
C GLN A 647 -24.29 -19.93 24.89
N SER A 648 -23.76 -18.72 24.75
CA SER A 648 -24.18 -17.58 25.55
C SER A 648 -25.18 -16.81 24.71
N ASP A 649 -26.33 -16.45 25.29
CA ASP A 649 -27.38 -15.64 24.66
C ASP A 649 -26.79 -14.49 23.84
N ALA A 650 -26.61 -14.70 22.54
CA ALA A 650 -26.07 -13.66 21.67
C ALA A 650 -27.03 -12.47 21.76
N PRO A 651 -26.54 -11.26 22.08
CA PRO A 651 -27.41 -10.11 22.21
C PRO A 651 -28.24 -9.94 20.94
N THR A 652 -29.56 -9.78 21.10
CA THR A 652 -30.47 -9.53 19.97
C THR A 652 -30.36 -8.09 19.44
N ASP A 653 -29.47 -7.27 20.00
CA ASP A 653 -29.26 -5.89 19.59
C ASP A 653 -28.19 -5.78 18.49
N TYR A 654 -28.41 -4.87 17.54
CA TYR A 654 -27.42 -4.53 16.51
C TYR A 654 -26.62 -3.30 16.98
N LYS A 655 -25.30 -3.29 16.77
CA LYS A 655 -24.44 -2.12 16.99
C LYS A 655 -23.37 -1.97 15.92
N ALA A 656 -23.10 -0.74 15.53
CA ALA A 656 -21.99 -0.42 14.62
C ALA A 656 -21.16 0.80 15.04
N LEU A 657 -19.86 0.69 14.82
CA LEU A 657 -18.90 1.79 14.94
C LEU A 657 -18.44 2.22 13.55
N VAL A 658 -18.42 3.54 13.30
CA VAL A 658 -17.98 4.11 12.01
C VAL A 658 -16.86 5.12 12.27
N CYS A 659 -15.63 4.74 11.93
CA CYS A 659 -14.46 5.61 12.01
C CYS A 659 -14.40 6.51 10.78
N VAL A 660 -14.25 7.82 11.01
CA VAL A 660 -13.85 8.82 10.00
C VAL A 660 -12.45 9.29 10.34
N PHE A 661 -11.44 8.70 9.70
CA PHE A 661 -10.04 9.04 9.96
C PHE A 661 -9.59 10.22 9.08
N LEU A 662 -9.08 11.28 9.70
CA LEU A 662 -8.65 12.52 9.08
C LEU A 662 -7.13 12.48 8.90
N PHE A 663 -6.67 11.98 7.74
CA PHE A 663 -5.25 11.77 7.46
C PHE A 663 -4.51 13.09 7.23
N GLY A 664 -3.34 13.20 7.86
CA GLY A 664 -2.48 14.37 7.78
C GLY A 664 -2.65 15.31 8.97
N GLY A 665 -3.11 14.88 10.14
CA GLY A 665 -3.17 15.71 11.35
C GLY A 665 -4.04 16.97 11.23
N ASN A 666 -5.34 16.89 11.55
CA ASN A 666 -6.26 18.04 11.45
C ASN A 666 -5.90 19.15 12.47
N ASP A 667 -5.80 20.42 12.02
CA ASP A 667 -5.55 21.56 12.91
C ASP A 667 -6.75 21.85 13.81
N ALA A 668 -6.76 21.19 14.98
CA ALA A 668 -7.85 21.29 15.94
C ALA A 668 -8.00 22.69 16.54
N ASN A 669 -6.95 23.52 16.51
CA ASN A 669 -6.99 24.90 17.00
C ASN A 669 -7.87 25.81 16.13
N ASN A 670 -8.10 25.44 14.86
CA ASN A 670 -9.03 26.11 13.96
C ASN A 670 -10.40 25.42 13.90
N VAL A 671 -10.57 24.28 14.57
CA VAL A 671 -11.84 23.53 14.59
C VAL A 671 -12.72 23.98 15.75
N ILE A 672 -12.12 24.14 16.94
CA ILE A 672 -12.78 24.59 18.17
C ILE A 672 -11.96 25.74 18.76
N ILE A 673 -12.53 26.94 18.75
CA ILE A 673 -11.84 28.18 19.14
C ILE A 673 -12.50 28.71 20.42
N PRO A 674 -11.73 29.10 21.46
CA PRO A 674 -12.31 29.71 22.66
C PRO A 674 -12.88 31.09 22.28
N TYR A 675 -14.20 31.25 22.40
CA TYR A 675 -14.85 32.51 22.11
C TYR A 675 -14.66 33.51 23.26
N THR A 676 -14.83 33.05 24.50
CA THR A 676 -14.60 33.87 25.71
C THR A 676 -13.14 34.35 25.78
N SER A 677 -12.17 33.50 25.42
CA SER A 677 -10.74 33.84 25.40
C SER A 677 -10.20 34.06 23.97
N TYR A 678 -11.03 34.57 23.05
CA TYR A 678 -10.66 34.73 21.65
C TYR A 678 -9.41 35.62 21.44
N ALA A 679 -9.18 36.57 22.34
CA ALA A 679 -8.00 37.42 22.30
C ALA A 679 -6.67 36.63 22.32
N ASP A 680 -6.63 35.49 23.02
CA ASP A 680 -5.44 34.62 23.07
C ASP A 680 -5.21 33.90 21.73
N TYR A 681 -6.29 33.40 21.12
CA TYR A 681 -6.26 32.87 19.75
C TYR A 681 -5.78 33.92 18.75
N ASN A 682 -6.38 35.11 18.77
CA ASN A 682 -6.08 36.16 17.82
C ASN A 682 -4.68 36.75 18.02
N ARG A 683 -4.14 36.76 19.25
CA ARG A 683 -2.76 37.19 19.51
C ARG A 683 -1.74 36.33 18.77
N VAL A 684 -1.98 35.02 18.68
CA VAL A 684 -1.05 34.08 18.04
C VAL A 684 -1.32 33.97 16.54
N ARG A 685 -2.59 33.95 16.13
CA ARG A 685 -2.97 33.64 14.73
C ARG A 685 -3.39 34.87 13.92
N GLY A 686 -3.67 36.01 14.53
CA GLY A 686 -4.29 37.17 13.85
C GLY A 686 -3.47 37.79 12.72
N SER A 687 -2.14 37.61 12.72
CA SER A 687 -1.26 38.07 11.64
C SER A 687 -1.07 37.05 10.51
N SER A 688 -1.71 35.88 10.61
CA SER A 688 -1.62 34.79 9.64
C SER A 688 -2.83 34.77 8.70
N SER A 689 -2.72 34.08 7.57
CA SER A 689 -3.86 33.92 6.64
C SER A 689 -4.84 32.81 7.07
N ILE A 690 -4.63 32.20 8.25
CA ILE A 690 -5.44 31.08 8.74
C ILE A 690 -6.37 31.46 9.90
N ALA A 691 -6.24 32.65 10.48
CA ALA A 691 -7.12 33.07 11.57
C ALA A 691 -8.58 33.19 11.12
N ILE A 692 -9.50 32.67 11.93
CA ILE A 692 -10.94 32.78 11.74
C ILE A 692 -11.45 33.95 12.57
N SER A 693 -12.17 34.88 11.95
CA SER A 693 -12.78 36.01 12.65
C SER A 693 -13.74 35.55 13.73
N GLN A 694 -13.72 36.21 14.90
CA GLN A 694 -14.63 35.91 16.00
C GLN A 694 -16.11 35.97 15.58
N ALA A 695 -16.45 36.85 14.64
CA ALA A 695 -17.82 37.02 14.14
C ALA A 695 -18.30 35.86 13.26
N ASP A 696 -17.38 35.09 12.67
CA ASP A 696 -17.72 33.96 11.81
C ASP A 696 -17.94 32.67 12.60
N LEU A 697 -17.49 32.62 13.86
CA LEU A 697 -17.53 31.43 14.71
C LEU A 697 -18.96 30.97 15.02
N LEU A 698 -19.20 29.66 14.91
CA LEU A 698 -20.49 29.07 15.25
C LEU A 698 -20.51 28.76 16.75
N LEU A 699 -21.22 29.58 17.53
CA LEU A 699 -21.16 29.53 18.99
C LEU A 699 -21.71 28.22 19.56
N ILE A 700 -20.98 27.70 20.55
CA ILE A 700 -21.36 26.55 21.37
C ILE A 700 -21.05 26.83 22.84
N ASN A 701 -21.87 26.32 23.74
CA ASN A 701 -21.74 26.52 25.19
C ASN A 701 -21.76 25.16 25.90
N PRO A 702 -20.64 24.43 25.93
CA PRO A 702 -20.57 23.12 26.57
C PRO A 702 -20.74 23.27 28.10
N PRO A 703 -21.71 22.58 28.73
CA PRO A 703 -21.92 22.70 30.18
C PRO A 703 -20.67 22.39 31.02
N SER A 704 -19.81 21.47 30.60
CA SER A 704 -18.62 21.05 31.35
C SER A 704 -17.53 22.12 31.48
N THR A 705 -17.62 23.21 30.71
CA THR A 705 -16.62 24.29 30.72
C THR A 705 -16.90 25.36 31.77
N GLY A 706 -17.96 25.20 32.59
CA GLY A 706 -18.28 26.15 33.65
C GLY A 706 -18.74 27.52 33.16
N GLY A 707 -19.36 27.57 31.97
CA GLY A 707 -19.92 28.79 31.39
C GLY A 707 -19.03 29.49 30.35
N LEU A 708 -17.93 28.87 29.92
CA LEU A 708 -17.12 29.36 28.81
C LEU A 708 -17.80 29.09 27.47
N THR A 709 -17.81 30.09 26.60
CA THR A 709 -18.30 29.97 25.22
C THR A 709 -17.15 29.62 24.28
N PHE A 710 -17.42 28.71 23.35
CA PHE A 710 -16.52 28.32 22.28
C PHE A 710 -17.19 28.55 20.92
N GLY A 711 -16.41 28.50 19.86
CA GLY A 711 -16.84 28.60 18.48
C GLY A 711 -16.36 27.41 17.67
N LEU A 712 -17.27 26.78 16.93
CA LEU A 712 -16.93 25.81 15.90
C LEU A 712 -16.51 26.52 14.60
N HIS A 713 -15.67 25.85 13.81
CA HIS A 713 -15.29 26.30 12.47
C HIS A 713 -16.52 26.59 11.58
N PRO A 714 -16.56 27.70 10.81
CA PRO A 714 -17.74 28.10 10.03
C PRO A 714 -18.22 27.08 9.01
N SER A 715 -17.32 26.29 8.39
CA SER A 715 -17.68 25.18 7.49
C SER A 715 -18.62 24.12 8.10
N PHE A 716 -18.76 24.06 9.43
CA PHE A 716 -19.69 23.12 10.08
C PHE A 716 -21.15 23.59 10.10
N ARG A 717 -21.46 24.76 9.53
CA ARG A 717 -22.84 25.18 9.23
C ARG A 717 -23.38 24.56 7.94
N ASP A 718 -22.49 24.07 7.08
CA ASP A 718 -22.83 23.64 5.74
C ASP A 718 -23.40 22.21 5.80
N GLY A 719 -24.72 22.09 5.70
CA GLY A 719 -25.43 20.83 5.46
C GLY A 719 -25.41 20.44 3.97
N PHE A 720 -25.82 19.21 3.66
CA PHE A 720 -25.98 18.77 2.27
C PHE A 720 -27.43 18.97 1.81
N MET A 721 -27.60 19.66 0.68
CA MET A 721 -28.89 19.86 0.03
C MET A 721 -29.10 18.82 -1.07
N SER A 722 -30.17 18.04 -0.97
CA SER A 722 -30.64 17.13 -2.03
C SER A 722 -32.07 17.49 -2.41
N GLY A 723 -32.24 18.20 -3.53
CA GLY A 723 -33.52 18.80 -3.89
C GLY A 723 -33.94 19.83 -2.84
N THR A 724 -35.13 19.66 -2.24
CA THR A 724 -35.64 20.51 -1.15
C THR A 724 -35.28 20.00 0.25
N ASN A 725 -34.64 18.84 0.36
CA ASN A 725 -34.28 18.23 1.65
C ASN A 725 -32.86 18.62 2.04
N MET A 726 -32.71 19.22 3.22
CA MET A 726 -31.41 19.51 3.82
C MET A 726 -31.07 18.48 4.89
N SER A 727 -29.93 17.80 4.74
CA SER A 727 -29.34 17.03 5.83
C SER A 727 -28.74 17.97 6.88
N PRO A 728 -28.77 17.63 8.17
CA PRO A 728 -28.20 18.47 9.22
C PRO A 728 -26.69 18.66 8.97
N SER A 729 -26.19 19.82 9.34
CA SER A 729 -24.76 20.07 9.47
C SER A 729 -24.22 19.55 10.82
N LEU A 730 -22.91 19.57 11.04
CA LEU A 730 -22.37 19.23 12.36
C LEU A 730 -22.79 20.24 13.45
N ASN A 731 -23.00 21.52 13.08
CA ASN A 731 -23.54 22.51 14.00
C ASN A 731 -25.00 22.18 14.39
N ASP A 732 -25.82 21.72 13.44
CA ASP A 732 -27.18 21.26 13.74
C ASP A 732 -27.17 20.04 14.66
N LEU A 733 -26.28 19.08 14.42
CA LEU A 733 -26.13 17.89 15.27
C LEU A 733 -25.64 18.21 16.68
N TRP A 734 -24.79 19.23 16.84
CA TRP A 734 -24.47 19.77 18.16
C TRP A 734 -25.71 20.33 18.86
N ALA A 735 -26.46 21.21 18.18
CA ALA A 735 -27.67 21.84 18.71
C ALA A 735 -28.75 20.80 19.09
N GLN A 736 -28.82 19.69 18.35
CA GLN A 736 -29.71 18.56 18.63
C GLN A 736 -29.18 17.59 19.71
N GLN A 737 -28.03 17.88 20.32
CA GLN A 737 -27.35 17.03 21.31
C GLN A 737 -27.03 15.62 20.78
N LYS A 738 -26.72 15.51 19.48
CA LYS A 738 -26.33 14.27 18.79
C LYS A 738 -24.83 14.18 18.58
N MET A 739 -24.09 15.27 18.79
CA MET A 739 -22.65 15.35 18.71
C MET A 739 -22.05 15.75 20.06
N ALA A 740 -20.99 15.05 20.48
CA ALA A 740 -20.10 15.44 21.57
C ALA A 740 -18.70 15.73 21.05
N VAL A 741 -17.92 16.49 21.84
CA VAL A 741 -16.48 16.68 21.59
C VAL A 741 -15.70 15.99 22.69
N VAL A 742 -14.71 15.18 22.31
CA VAL A 742 -13.69 14.66 23.22
C VAL A 742 -12.42 15.48 23.03
N CYS A 743 -12.03 16.19 24.08
CA CYS A 743 -10.97 17.19 24.05
C CYS A 743 -9.60 16.60 24.35
N ASN A 744 -8.61 17.12 23.63
CA ASN A 744 -7.18 16.90 23.86
C ASN A 744 -6.80 15.42 23.94
N VAL A 745 -7.24 14.68 22.93
CA VAL A 745 -6.97 13.26 22.73
C VAL A 745 -5.66 13.11 21.94
N GLY A 746 -4.81 12.19 22.38
CA GLY A 746 -3.61 11.79 21.65
C GLY A 746 -2.99 10.53 22.22
N PRO A 747 -2.01 9.90 21.53
CA PRO A 747 -1.38 8.69 22.02
C PRO A 747 -0.64 8.99 23.33
N LEU A 748 -0.92 8.22 24.37
CA LEU A 748 -0.26 8.32 25.68
C LEU A 748 -0.07 6.91 26.25
N SER A 749 1.09 6.65 26.85
CA SER A 749 1.31 5.42 27.63
C SER A 749 0.86 5.58 29.09
N ARG A 750 0.87 6.82 29.59
CA ARG A 750 0.38 7.27 30.90
C ARG A 750 0.17 8.79 30.84
N PRO A 751 -0.51 9.41 31.82
CA PRO A 751 -0.45 10.86 32.00
C PRO A 751 1.01 11.31 32.18
N ILE A 752 1.40 12.38 31.47
CA ILE A 752 2.74 12.97 31.58
C ILE A 752 2.66 14.48 31.77
N THR A 753 3.68 15.04 32.41
CA THR A 753 3.87 16.50 32.51
C THR A 753 4.85 17.01 31.45
N ARG A 754 4.94 18.32 31.25
CA ARG A 754 6.00 18.93 30.44
C ARG A 754 7.41 18.61 30.94
N ALA A 755 7.59 18.47 32.25
CA ALA A 755 8.88 18.08 32.83
C ALA A 755 9.23 16.64 32.44
N ASP A 756 8.28 15.71 32.54
CA ASP A 756 8.43 14.33 32.06
C ASP A 756 8.77 14.30 30.58
N TYR A 757 8.01 15.05 29.77
CA TYR A 757 8.25 15.19 28.34
C TYR A 757 9.70 15.62 28.13
N ARG A 758 10.17 16.73 28.71
CA ARG A 758 11.54 17.22 28.50
C ARG A 758 12.63 16.25 28.96
N ALA A 759 12.37 15.50 30.01
CA ALA A 759 13.27 14.44 30.48
C ALA A 759 13.28 13.19 29.57
N GLY A 760 12.49 13.18 28.48
CA GLY A 760 12.39 12.05 27.56
C GLY A 760 11.54 10.90 28.10
N LEU A 761 10.81 11.11 29.21
CA LEU A 761 10.12 10.03 29.91
C LEU A 761 8.75 9.77 29.31
N ALA A 762 8.49 8.50 28.95
CA ALA A 762 7.18 8.01 28.51
C ALA A 762 6.56 8.79 27.33
N ARG A 763 7.39 9.44 26.50
CA ARG A 763 6.95 10.04 25.24
C ARG A 763 6.38 8.94 24.33
N PRO A 764 5.33 9.23 23.55
CA PRO A 764 4.93 8.33 22.48
C PRO A 764 6.09 8.10 21.52
N TYR A 765 6.13 6.90 20.96
CA TYR A 765 7.14 6.52 19.99
C TYR A 765 7.10 7.46 18.78
N GLN A 766 8.25 8.04 18.44
CA GLN A 766 8.43 8.92 17.27
C GLN A 766 7.30 9.97 17.15
N LEU A 767 7.09 10.70 18.25
CA LEU A 767 6.10 11.78 18.28
C LEU A 767 6.36 12.79 17.16
N PHE A 768 5.29 13.22 16.49
CA PHE A 768 5.28 14.10 15.30
C PHE A 768 5.62 13.43 13.95
N SER A 769 5.81 12.11 13.89
CA SER A 769 5.88 11.37 12.61
C SER A 769 4.48 10.95 12.15
N HIS A 770 4.12 11.19 10.88
CA HIS A 770 2.80 10.80 10.35
C HIS A 770 2.55 9.29 10.44
N ALA A 771 3.45 8.44 9.91
CA ALA A 771 3.24 6.98 9.96
C ALA A 771 3.11 6.47 11.38
N ASP A 772 4.02 6.90 12.25
CA ASP A 772 4.05 6.41 13.62
C ASP A 772 2.77 6.84 14.33
N GLN A 773 2.42 8.13 14.29
CA GLN A 773 1.26 8.62 15.02
C GLN A 773 -0.06 8.10 14.43
N GLN A 774 -0.16 7.90 13.11
CA GLN A 774 -1.27 7.16 12.49
C GLN A 774 -1.37 5.74 13.07
N ASN A 775 -0.24 5.03 13.16
CA ASN A 775 -0.19 3.69 13.73
C ASN A 775 -0.60 3.70 15.21
N LEU A 776 -0.03 4.56 16.06
CA LEU A 776 -0.35 4.60 17.49
C LEU A 776 -1.83 4.95 17.74
N TRP A 777 -2.45 5.80 16.92
CA TRP A 777 -3.89 6.09 16.97
C TRP A 777 -4.75 4.90 16.57
N GLN A 778 -4.39 4.23 15.47
CA GLN A 778 -5.14 3.09 14.96
C GLN A 778 -4.96 1.82 15.80
N THR A 779 -3.88 1.73 16.57
CA THR A 779 -3.56 0.59 17.46
C THR A 779 -3.87 0.83 18.92
N ALA A 780 -4.13 2.10 19.30
CA ALA A 780 -4.24 2.52 20.71
C ALA A 780 -3.03 2.08 21.55
N TYR A 781 -1.83 2.11 20.97
CA TYR A 781 -0.62 1.71 21.66
C TYR A 781 0.50 2.74 21.46
N ALA A 782 0.75 3.56 22.47
CA ALA A 782 1.63 4.73 22.33
C ALA A 782 3.14 4.41 22.31
N SER A 783 3.57 3.23 22.75
CA SER A 783 4.99 2.97 23.05
C SER A 783 5.81 2.45 21.87
N ARG A 784 5.18 1.93 20.81
CA ARG A 784 5.81 1.51 19.55
C ARG A 784 4.72 1.14 18.52
N PRO A 785 5.03 1.08 17.22
CA PRO A 785 4.08 0.63 16.22
C PRO A 785 3.63 -0.81 16.44
N ARG A 786 2.40 -1.13 16.04
CA ARG A 786 1.84 -2.49 15.97
C ARG A 786 1.20 -2.73 14.62
N GLN A 787 1.05 -4.00 14.26
CA GLN A 787 0.42 -4.43 13.01
C GLN A 787 -1.07 -4.73 13.18
N THR A 788 -1.56 -4.76 14.42
CA THR A 788 -2.97 -4.98 14.74
C THR A 788 -3.58 -3.74 15.37
N GLY A 789 -4.69 -3.29 14.79
CA GLY A 789 -5.45 -2.14 15.24
C GLY A 789 -6.52 -2.51 16.26
N TRP A 790 -6.96 -1.54 17.04
CA TRP A 790 -7.99 -1.78 18.04
C TRP A 790 -9.36 -2.14 17.41
N GLY A 791 -9.65 -1.68 16.20
CA GLY A 791 -10.84 -2.10 15.44
C GLY A 791 -10.83 -3.60 15.12
N GLY A 792 -9.72 -4.10 14.57
CA GLY A 792 -9.53 -5.52 14.28
C GLY A 792 -9.47 -6.41 15.53
N LEU A 793 -8.79 -5.96 16.59
CA LEU A 793 -8.75 -6.69 17.87
C LEU A 793 -10.12 -6.74 18.56
N MET A 794 -10.92 -5.67 18.44
CA MET A 794 -12.32 -5.71 18.89
C MET A 794 -13.14 -6.70 18.07
N ALA A 795 -12.96 -6.78 16.75
CA ALA A 795 -13.65 -7.77 15.92
C ALA A 795 -13.29 -9.21 16.33
N ASP A 796 -12.00 -9.49 16.59
CA ASP A 796 -11.56 -10.77 17.14
C ASP A 796 -12.23 -11.07 18.51
N SER A 797 -12.28 -10.08 19.41
CA SER A 797 -12.81 -10.26 20.77
C SER A 797 -14.33 -10.33 20.84
N THR A 798 -15.04 -9.83 19.82
CA THR A 798 -16.51 -9.76 19.79
C THR A 798 -17.15 -10.79 18.87
N GLU A 799 -16.37 -11.72 18.31
CA GLU A 799 -16.86 -12.76 17.39
C GLU A 799 -18.07 -13.52 17.98
N GLY A 800 -18.00 -13.93 19.24
CA GLY A 800 -19.06 -14.68 19.92
C GLY A 800 -20.40 -13.94 20.07
N ILE A 801 -20.42 -12.61 19.91
CA ILE A 801 -21.65 -11.79 19.98
C ILE A 801 -22.00 -11.12 18.64
N SER A 802 -21.27 -11.43 17.56
CA SER A 802 -21.40 -10.75 16.27
C SER A 802 -22.39 -11.39 15.30
N GLY A 803 -22.98 -12.53 15.68
CA GLY A 803 -23.93 -13.31 14.89
C GLY A 803 -23.26 -14.46 14.10
N THR A 804 -24.06 -15.35 13.52
CA THR A 804 -23.57 -16.54 12.78
C THR A 804 -23.37 -16.28 11.28
N GLY A 805 -23.34 -15.01 10.86
CA GLY A 805 -23.25 -14.62 9.45
C GLY A 805 -21.89 -14.98 8.83
N GLN A 806 -21.88 -15.50 7.60
CA GLN A 806 -20.65 -15.75 6.82
C GLN A 806 -20.00 -14.46 6.28
N PHE A 807 -20.51 -13.28 6.65
CA PHE A 807 -20.06 -11.98 6.15
C PHE A 807 -19.12 -11.31 7.17
N PRO A 808 -17.99 -10.71 6.76
CA PRO A 808 -17.07 -10.07 7.69
C PRO A 808 -17.71 -8.93 8.48
N VAL A 809 -17.50 -8.92 9.80
CA VAL A 809 -18.04 -7.89 10.71
C VAL A 809 -17.32 -6.55 10.56
N ILE A 810 -16.08 -6.55 10.06
CA ILE A 810 -15.31 -5.34 9.82
C ILE A 810 -15.13 -5.09 8.32
N ALA A 811 -15.44 -3.87 7.89
CA ALA A 811 -15.31 -3.43 6.51
C ALA A 811 -14.59 -2.08 6.42
N SER A 812 -13.80 -1.91 5.36
CA SER A 812 -13.14 -0.64 5.05
C SER A 812 -13.51 -0.18 3.64
N ILE A 813 -13.87 1.09 3.51
CA ILE A 813 -14.13 1.73 2.21
C ILE A 813 -12.91 2.57 1.77
N SER A 814 -11.80 2.47 2.51
CA SER A 814 -10.58 3.26 2.32
C SER A 814 -9.32 2.38 2.30
N GLY A 815 -9.41 1.19 1.69
CA GLY A 815 -8.28 0.25 1.58
C GLY A 815 -8.01 -0.53 2.88
N VAL A 816 -6.89 -1.27 2.93
CA VAL A 816 -6.48 -2.00 4.13
C VAL A 816 -5.80 -1.02 5.09
N THR A 817 -6.25 -0.99 6.34
CA THR A 817 -5.67 -0.10 7.36
C THR A 817 -5.35 -0.89 8.63
N VAL A 818 -4.32 -0.45 9.36
CA VAL A 818 -3.91 -1.09 10.63
C VAL A 818 -5.09 -1.15 11.59
N PHE A 819 -5.89 -0.07 11.69
CA PHE A 819 -7.10 -0.01 12.51
C PHE A 819 -7.99 -1.24 12.33
N SER A 820 -8.15 -1.65 11.08
CA SER A 820 -9.06 -2.72 10.68
C SER A 820 -8.46 -4.13 10.68
N THR A 821 -7.17 -4.25 11.00
CA THR A 821 -6.44 -5.53 11.03
C THR A 821 -6.40 -6.10 12.45
N GLY A 822 -6.90 -7.32 12.63
CA GLY A 822 -6.83 -8.07 13.89
C GLY A 822 -5.70 -9.09 13.89
N GLN A 823 -5.61 -9.89 14.96
CA GLN A 823 -4.76 -11.09 15.00
C GLN A 823 -5.21 -12.11 13.95
N THR A 824 -6.53 -12.32 13.89
CA THR A 824 -7.16 -13.26 12.95
C THR A 824 -8.10 -12.57 11.97
N THR A 825 -8.66 -11.42 12.35
CA THR A 825 -9.59 -10.65 11.52
C THR A 825 -8.87 -9.88 10.41
N ARG A 826 -9.46 -9.93 9.20
CA ARG A 826 -9.10 -9.08 8.05
C ARG A 826 -10.32 -8.32 7.52
N PRO A 827 -10.16 -7.04 7.13
CA PRO A 827 -11.28 -6.24 6.64
C PRO A 827 -11.79 -6.71 5.29
N LEU A 828 -13.12 -6.68 5.13
CA LEU A 828 -13.73 -6.61 3.81
C LEU A 828 -13.47 -5.22 3.22
N THR A 829 -12.72 -5.13 2.13
CA THR A 829 -12.53 -3.89 1.40
C THR A 829 -13.49 -3.78 0.23
N LEU A 830 -14.10 -2.61 0.09
CA LEU A 830 -15.09 -2.33 -0.96
C LEU A 830 -14.81 -0.96 -1.57
N SER A 831 -15.09 -0.81 -2.86
CA SER A 831 -15.04 0.50 -3.50
C SER A 831 -16.12 1.44 -2.91
N PRO A 832 -15.83 2.74 -2.78
CA PRO A 832 -16.85 3.71 -2.41
C PRO A 832 -17.93 3.84 -3.51
N ALA A 833 -19.07 4.44 -3.16
CA ALA A 833 -20.06 4.87 -4.14
C ALA A 833 -19.41 5.87 -5.15
N PRO A 834 -19.99 6.14 -6.34
CA PRO A 834 -21.25 5.66 -6.88
C PRO A 834 -21.21 4.21 -7.39
N THR A 835 -20.12 3.47 -7.21
CA THR A 835 -20.11 2.02 -7.45
C THR A 835 -21.27 1.36 -6.70
N ALA A 836 -22.12 0.61 -7.42
CA ALA A 836 -23.21 -0.12 -6.81
C ALA A 836 -22.66 -1.21 -5.87
N LEU A 837 -23.33 -1.49 -4.74
CA LEU A 837 -22.88 -2.47 -3.74
C LEU A 837 -22.72 -3.87 -4.34
N ASN A 838 -23.61 -4.29 -5.22
CA ASN A 838 -23.49 -5.56 -5.94
C ASN A 838 -22.45 -5.55 -7.09
N ALA A 839 -21.82 -4.40 -7.33
CA ALA A 839 -20.74 -4.25 -8.30
C ALA A 839 -19.36 -4.13 -7.64
N THR A 840 -19.27 -3.89 -6.32
CA THR A 840 -17.99 -3.67 -5.63
C THR A 840 -17.10 -4.91 -5.60
N LEU A 841 -17.69 -6.11 -5.62
CA LEU A 841 -16.98 -7.40 -5.65
C LEU A 841 -17.43 -8.25 -6.84
N LYS A 842 -17.63 -7.62 -8.00
CA LYS A 842 -18.12 -8.33 -9.18
C LYS A 842 -16.99 -8.93 -10.02
N LEU A 843 -17.06 -10.23 -10.22
CA LEU A 843 -16.24 -10.95 -11.18
C LEU A 843 -16.87 -10.83 -12.59
N LEU A 844 -16.08 -10.52 -13.61
CA LEU A 844 -16.53 -10.21 -14.99
C LEU A 844 -17.07 -11.40 -15.83
N LYS A 845 -17.45 -12.49 -15.13
CA LYS A 845 -18.03 -13.75 -15.62
C LYS A 845 -17.01 -14.71 -16.24
N THR A 846 -16.81 -15.83 -15.55
CA THR A 846 -16.49 -17.13 -16.17
C THR A 846 -17.59 -18.08 -15.76
N ASP A 847 -18.04 -18.95 -16.66
CA ASP A 847 -18.97 -20.05 -16.32
C ASP A 847 -18.30 -21.09 -15.38
N ASP A 848 -17.03 -20.85 -15.00
CA ASP A 848 -16.15 -21.70 -14.19
C ASP A 848 -15.81 -21.11 -12.81
N ARG A 849 -16.66 -20.24 -12.25
CA ARG A 849 -16.47 -19.75 -10.86
C ARG A 849 -16.30 -20.89 -9.85
N ASP A 850 -16.99 -22.00 -10.09
CA ASP A 850 -16.86 -23.21 -9.26
C ASP A 850 -15.53 -23.93 -9.49
N ALA A 851 -14.93 -23.85 -10.68
CA ALA A 851 -13.57 -24.35 -10.93
C ALA A 851 -12.53 -23.46 -10.23
N LEU A 852 -12.73 -22.14 -10.19
CA LEU A 852 -11.90 -21.21 -9.41
C LEU A 852 -12.00 -21.51 -7.91
N LEU A 853 -13.20 -21.75 -7.38
CA LEU A 853 -13.38 -22.19 -5.98
C LEU A 853 -12.72 -23.56 -5.73
N ARG A 854 -12.88 -24.52 -6.64
CA ARG A 854 -12.21 -25.84 -6.53
C ARG A 854 -10.68 -25.70 -6.53
N ALA A 855 -10.14 -24.85 -7.40
CA ALA A 855 -8.71 -24.55 -7.49
C ALA A 855 -8.16 -23.92 -6.21
N LEU A 856 -8.90 -22.98 -5.61
CA LEU A 856 -8.57 -22.45 -4.29
C LEU A 856 -8.55 -23.54 -3.21
N THR A 857 -9.46 -24.51 -3.29
CA THR A 857 -9.64 -25.54 -2.23
C THR A 857 -8.75 -26.76 -2.32
N ALA A 858 -8.25 -27.12 -3.51
CA ALA A 858 -7.67 -28.44 -3.75
C ALA A 858 -6.25 -28.66 -3.22
N ASP A 859 -5.54 -27.60 -2.81
CA ASP A 859 -4.15 -27.67 -2.35
C ASP A 859 -4.00 -27.43 -0.83
N GLY A 860 -5.09 -27.64 -0.07
CA GLY A 860 -5.14 -27.43 1.37
C GLY A 860 -4.34 -28.45 2.21
N ASP A 861 -3.83 -29.52 1.59
CA ASP A 861 -3.07 -30.59 2.27
C ASP A 861 -1.53 -30.43 2.16
N ALA A 862 -1.04 -29.53 1.31
CA ALA A 862 0.39 -29.23 1.20
C ALA A 862 0.78 -28.06 2.12
N ALA A 863 1.97 -28.14 2.73
CA ALA A 863 2.55 -27.07 3.55
C ALA A 863 2.93 -25.85 2.69
N MET A 864 1.92 -25.07 2.29
CA MET A 864 2.10 -23.90 1.43
C MET A 864 2.81 -22.74 2.15
N PRO A 865 3.60 -21.92 1.43
CA PRO A 865 4.12 -20.67 1.97
C PRO A 865 3.00 -19.75 2.51
N ALA A 866 3.26 -19.09 3.64
CA ALA A 866 2.31 -18.25 4.36
C ALA A 866 1.76 -17.10 3.51
N LEU A 867 2.60 -16.47 2.68
CA LEU A 867 2.18 -15.39 1.77
C LEU A 867 1.06 -15.88 0.84
N ILE A 868 1.22 -17.06 0.26
CA ILE A 868 0.26 -17.60 -0.69
C ILE A 868 -1.06 -17.94 0.02
N GLN A 869 -1.00 -18.57 1.20
CA GLN A 869 -2.18 -18.80 2.03
C GLN A 869 -2.93 -17.49 2.34
N GLY A 870 -2.20 -16.43 2.66
CA GLY A 870 -2.77 -15.12 2.92
C GLY A 870 -3.51 -14.51 1.73
N ALA A 871 -2.98 -14.65 0.51
CA ALA A 871 -3.61 -14.13 -0.71
C ALA A 871 -4.86 -14.94 -1.12
N ALA A 872 -4.79 -16.27 -0.97
CA ALA A 872 -5.90 -17.16 -1.24
C ALA A 872 -7.07 -16.98 -0.25
N GLN A 873 -6.78 -16.77 1.04
CA GLN A 873 -7.80 -16.43 2.04
C GLN A 873 -8.56 -15.13 1.68
N ILE A 874 -7.85 -14.07 1.29
CA ILE A 874 -8.48 -12.80 0.86
C ILE A 874 -9.37 -13.02 -0.37
N THR A 875 -8.90 -13.80 -1.34
CA THR A 875 -9.67 -14.09 -2.56
C THR A 875 -10.93 -14.89 -2.25
N SER A 876 -10.83 -15.90 -1.37
CA SER A 876 -11.98 -16.69 -0.92
C SER A 876 -13.01 -15.84 -0.18
N GLN A 877 -12.55 -14.96 0.73
CA GLN A 877 -13.40 -14.00 1.43
C GLN A 877 -14.13 -13.07 0.46
N ALA A 878 -13.45 -12.59 -0.58
CA ALA A 878 -14.05 -11.74 -1.61
C ALA A 878 -15.17 -12.46 -2.38
N LEU A 879 -14.95 -13.72 -2.77
CA LEU A 879 -15.94 -14.53 -3.48
C LEU A 879 -17.14 -14.87 -2.60
N ALA A 880 -16.91 -15.20 -1.32
CA ALA A 880 -17.97 -15.45 -0.35
C ALA A 880 -18.83 -14.19 -0.14
N ALA A 881 -18.22 -13.03 0.06
CA ALA A 881 -18.94 -11.76 0.21
C ALA A 881 -19.68 -11.38 -1.09
N SER A 882 -19.06 -11.58 -2.26
CA SER A 882 -19.70 -11.36 -3.57
C SER A 882 -21.02 -12.12 -3.74
N ASN A 883 -21.12 -13.34 -3.20
CA ASN A 883 -22.35 -14.15 -3.24
C ASN A 883 -23.50 -13.58 -2.42
N LEU A 884 -23.18 -12.80 -1.39
CA LEU A 884 -24.15 -12.24 -0.47
C LEU A 884 -24.57 -10.82 -0.90
N LEU A 885 -23.70 -10.11 -1.63
CA LEU A 885 -23.95 -8.76 -2.17
C LEU A 885 -24.61 -8.82 -3.55
N THR A 886 -25.87 -9.24 -3.63
CA THR A 886 -26.56 -9.49 -4.90
C THR A 886 -27.34 -8.28 -5.45
N ASP A 887 -27.68 -7.31 -4.61
CA ASP A 887 -28.44 -6.12 -4.97
C ASP A 887 -27.81 -4.81 -4.47
N ASP A 888 -28.25 -3.67 -5.01
CA ASP A 888 -27.82 -2.35 -4.58
C ASP A 888 -28.94 -1.65 -3.80
N PRO A 889 -28.92 -1.67 -2.45
CA PRO A 889 -29.98 -1.08 -1.66
C PRO A 889 -30.03 0.44 -1.85
N VAL A 890 -31.24 0.96 -2.03
CA VAL A 890 -31.48 2.39 -2.13
C VAL A 890 -31.41 2.99 -0.73
N VAL A 891 -30.50 3.94 -0.56
CA VAL A 891 -30.40 4.81 0.60
C VAL A 891 -30.56 6.26 0.14
N ARG A 892 -30.76 7.18 1.09
CA ARG A 892 -30.76 8.63 0.86
C ARG A 892 -29.59 9.07 -0.05
N THR A 893 -29.78 10.16 -0.80
CA THR A 893 -28.72 10.80 -1.60
C THR A 893 -27.64 11.41 -0.70
N PHE A 894 -26.37 11.12 -0.99
CA PHE A 894 -25.20 11.67 -0.31
C PHE A 894 -24.50 12.72 -1.17
N PRO A 895 -23.71 13.63 -0.57
CA PRO A 895 -22.82 14.51 -1.33
C PRO A 895 -21.84 13.67 -2.15
N ASN A 896 -21.72 13.95 -3.45
CA ASN A 896 -20.78 13.27 -4.35
C ASN A 896 -19.34 13.76 -4.10
N THR A 897 -18.78 13.29 -3.01
CA THR A 897 -17.47 13.65 -2.47
C THR A 897 -16.77 12.39 -2.00
N SER A 898 -15.44 12.42 -1.78
CA SER A 898 -14.70 11.22 -1.32
C SER A 898 -15.34 10.61 -0.06
N LEU A 899 -15.52 11.40 1.00
CA LEU A 899 -16.11 10.91 2.24
C LEU A 899 -17.61 10.61 2.10
N GLY A 900 -18.37 11.43 1.38
CA GLY A 900 -19.81 11.21 1.17
C GLY A 900 -20.11 9.88 0.47
N ASN A 901 -19.29 9.52 -0.51
CA ASN A 901 -19.40 8.27 -1.24
C ASN A 901 -19.00 7.05 -0.40
N GLN A 902 -18.00 7.18 0.48
CA GLN A 902 -17.63 6.14 1.44
C GLN A 902 -18.78 5.90 2.45
N LEU A 903 -19.30 6.96 3.07
CA LEU A 903 -20.39 6.85 4.05
C LEU A 903 -21.70 6.36 3.42
N LYS A 904 -21.97 6.70 2.15
CA LYS A 904 -23.08 6.10 1.40
C LYS A 904 -22.95 4.58 1.29
N GLN A 905 -21.75 4.09 1.02
CA GLN A 905 -21.48 2.66 0.92
C GLN A 905 -21.65 1.96 2.28
N VAL A 906 -21.19 2.60 3.36
CA VAL A 906 -21.43 2.12 4.73
C VAL A 906 -22.93 2.03 5.02
N ALA A 907 -23.72 3.05 4.67
CA ALA A 907 -25.17 3.05 4.90
C ALA A 907 -25.88 1.89 4.16
N LYS A 908 -25.42 1.55 2.95
CA LYS A 908 -25.90 0.39 2.19
C LYS A 908 -25.56 -0.95 2.84
N LEU A 909 -24.40 -1.08 3.50
CA LEU A 909 -24.03 -2.29 4.23
C LEU A 909 -24.84 -2.44 5.53
N ILE A 910 -25.03 -1.33 6.25
CA ILE A 910 -25.83 -1.32 7.49
C ILE A 910 -27.27 -1.72 7.19
N SER A 911 -27.87 -1.24 6.09
CA SER A 911 -29.22 -1.67 5.69
C SER A 911 -29.32 -3.14 5.33
N LYS A 912 -28.19 -3.81 5.04
CA LYS A 912 -28.08 -5.25 4.74
C LYS A 912 -27.74 -6.11 5.96
N ALA A 913 -27.36 -5.50 7.08
CA ALA A 913 -26.92 -6.23 8.26
C ALA A 913 -27.92 -7.31 8.74
N PRO A 914 -29.25 -7.08 8.74
CA PRO A 914 -30.22 -8.12 9.12
C PRO A 914 -30.22 -9.32 8.17
N GLN A 915 -30.14 -9.10 6.85
CA GLN A 915 -30.10 -10.19 5.85
C GLN A 915 -28.78 -10.96 5.92
N LEU A 916 -27.70 -10.31 6.36
CA LEU A 916 -26.38 -10.91 6.54
C LEU A 916 -26.21 -11.60 7.91
N GLY A 917 -27.21 -11.51 8.80
CA GLY A 917 -27.16 -12.10 10.14
C GLY A 917 -26.15 -11.44 11.07
N LEU A 918 -25.85 -10.15 10.87
CA LEU A 918 -24.84 -9.41 11.62
C LEU A 918 -25.48 -8.62 12.76
N THR A 919 -24.94 -8.76 13.97
CA THR A 919 -25.32 -7.97 15.15
C THR A 919 -24.26 -6.92 15.50
N ARG A 920 -23.05 -7.04 14.95
CA ARG A 920 -21.91 -6.17 15.26
C ARG A 920 -21.18 -5.83 13.98
N GLN A 921 -20.91 -4.54 13.75
CA GLN A 921 -20.12 -4.10 12.61
C GLN A 921 -19.16 -2.95 12.93
N ILE A 922 -17.97 -2.99 12.33
CA ILE A 922 -16.98 -1.90 12.41
C ILE A 922 -16.67 -1.43 10.99
N PHE A 923 -16.71 -0.12 10.79
CA PHE A 923 -16.44 0.50 9.50
C PHE A 923 -15.28 1.48 9.59
N PHE A 924 -14.39 1.43 8.61
CA PHE A 924 -13.35 2.43 8.43
C PHE A 924 -13.60 3.24 7.14
N THR A 925 -13.60 4.55 7.30
CA THR A 925 -13.64 5.55 6.22
C THR A 925 -12.58 6.60 6.50
N SER A 926 -12.16 7.32 5.47
CA SER A 926 -11.14 8.35 5.65
C SER A 926 -11.33 9.56 4.75
N LEU A 927 -10.68 10.64 5.17
CA LEU A 927 -10.49 11.84 4.37
C LEU A 927 -9.05 12.34 4.58
N GLY A 928 -8.25 12.35 3.52
CA GLY A 928 -6.91 12.91 3.53
C GLY A 928 -6.87 14.39 3.15
N GLY A 929 -5.65 14.94 3.12
CA GLY A 929 -5.39 16.33 2.75
C GLY A 929 -5.35 17.29 3.93
N PHE A 930 -5.40 16.81 5.17
CA PHE A 930 -5.22 17.68 6.35
C PHE A 930 -3.77 18.10 6.55
N ASP A 931 -2.83 17.64 5.71
CA ASP A 931 -1.42 18.01 5.78
C ASP A 931 -1.09 19.43 5.29
N THR A 932 -1.70 20.42 5.94
CA THR A 932 -1.67 21.83 5.52
C THR A 932 -0.46 22.60 6.08
N HIS A 933 0.76 22.27 5.64
CA HIS A 933 1.97 23.08 5.90
C HIS A 933 1.93 24.46 5.20
N THR A 934 1.17 24.56 4.13
CA THR A 934 0.85 25.81 3.42
C THR A 934 -0.63 25.81 3.00
N SER A 935 -1.14 26.95 2.51
CA SER A 935 -2.47 27.07 1.89
C SER A 935 -3.67 26.56 2.73
N GLN A 936 -3.50 26.44 4.05
CA GLN A 936 -4.56 26.00 4.96
C GLN A 936 -5.78 26.93 4.86
N GLY A 937 -5.50 28.23 4.81
CA GLY A 937 -6.47 29.33 4.76
C GLY A 937 -7.40 29.40 5.96
N ASN A 938 -8.27 30.42 5.96
CA ASN A 938 -9.28 30.63 6.99
C ASN A 938 -10.60 29.90 6.65
N ILE A 939 -11.63 30.61 6.21
CA ILE A 939 -12.95 30.07 5.84
C ILE A 939 -13.04 29.59 4.38
N ALA A 940 -12.03 29.88 3.56
CA ALA A 940 -12.01 29.57 2.12
C ALA A 940 -10.76 28.76 1.67
N GLY A 941 -10.01 28.18 2.60
CA GLY A 941 -8.80 27.41 2.32
C GLY A 941 -8.99 25.89 2.28
N GLN A 942 -7.88 25.16 2.17
CA GLN A 942 -7.86 23.70 2.09
C GLN A 942 -8.57 23.03 3.27
N GLN A 943 -8.26 23.45 4.51
CA GLN A 943 -8.90 22.87 5.70
C GLN A 943 -10.41 23.14 5.69
N ALA A 944 -10.84 24.36 5.35
CA ALA A 944 -12.27 24.71 5.30
C ALA A 944 -13.07 23.85 4.31
N ASN A 945 -12.47 23.50 3.16
CA ASN A 945 -13.09 22.63 2.17
C ASN A 945 -13.21 21.18 2.66
N LEU A 946 -12.19 20.67 3.35
CA LEU A 946 -12.22 19.34 3.95
C LEU A 946 -13.26 19.27 5.09
N LEU A 947 -13.29 20.26 5.98
CA LEU A 947 -14.27 20.33 7.07
C LEU A 947 -15.71 20.47 6.56
N ARG A 948 -15.93 21.17 5.44
CA ARG A 948 -17.24 21.21 4.77
C ARG A 948 -17.66 19.81 4.30
N GLN A 949 -16.74 19.06 3.70
CA GLN A 949 -17.00 17.69 3.27
C GLN A 949 -17.34 16.77 4.45
N VAL A 950 -16.63 16.91 5.58
CA VAL A 950 -16.95 16.19 6.83
C VAL A 950 -18.36 16.54 7.30
N SER A 951 -18.71 17.84 7.39
CA SER A 951 -20.02 18.29 7.84
C SER A 951 -21.16 17.70 7.00
N GLN A 952 -21.06 17.85 5.68
CA GLN A 952 -22.08 17.40 4.73
C GLN A 952 -22.24 15.87 4.73
N ALA A 953 -21.13 15.13 4.75
CA ALA A 953 -21.12 13.68 4.65
C ALA A 953 -21.60 13.02 5.95
N VAL A 954 -21.08 13.44 7.11
CA VAL A 954 -21.46 12.89 8.43
C VAL A 954 -22.91 13.24 8.77
N GLY A 955 -23.32 14.47 8.51
CA GLY A 955 -24.71 14.90 8.70
C GLY A 955 -25.72 14.11 7.86
N THR A 956 -25.37 13.84 6.60
CA THR A 956 -26.20 12.98 5.73
C THR A 956 -26.20 11.53 6.17
N PHE A 957 -25.06 11.02 6.65
CA PHE A 957 -24.95 9.66 7.19
C PHE A 957 -25.82 9.48 8.44
N TYR A 958 -25.80 10.43 9.38
CA TYR A 958 -26.67 10.41 10.55
C TYR A 958 -28.14 10.32 10.15
N ASN A 959 -28.60 11.15 9.20
CA ASN A 959 -29.97 11.07 8.71
C ASN A 959 -30.28 9.73 8.03
N ALA A 960 -29.34 9.14 7.29
CA ALA A 960 -29.54 7.81 6.73
C ALA A 960 -29.74 6.74 7.83
N MET A 961 -29.06 6.88 8.97
CA MET A 961 -29.27 5.98 10.13
C MET A 961 -30.62 6.20 10.80
N VAL A 962 -31.11 7.45 10.83
CA VAL A 962 -32.48 7.77 11.27
C VAL A 962 -33.51 7.15 10.31
N ASP A 963 -33.32 7.32 9.00
CA ASP A 963 -34.19 6.76 7.96
C ASP A 963 -34.26 5.21 8.05
N LEU A 964 -33.15 4.56 8.44
CA LEU A 964 -33.07 3.11 8.68
C LEU A 964 -33.54 2.66 10.08
N GLY A 965 -33.87 3.58 10.99
CA GLY A 965 -34.30 3.26 12.35
C GLY A 965 -33.19 2.69 13.26
N VAL A 966 -31.93 3.02 12.97
CA VAL A 966 -30.74 2.48 13.67
C VAL A 966 -29.81 3.58 14.23
N SER A 967 -30.24 4.84 14.27
CA SER A 967 -29.44 5.96 14.78
C SER A 967 -28.98 5.81 16.25
N ASN A 968 -29.68 5.01 17.06
CA ASN A 968 -29.29 4.64 18.44
C ASN A 968 -28.39 3.40 18.51
N LYS A 969 -28.17 2.75 17.38
CA LYS A 969 -27.36 1.54 17.21
C LYS A 969 -26.08 1.81 16.43
N VAL A 970 -25.89 3.01 15.88
CA VAL A 970 -24.72 3.37 15.09
C VAL A 970 -24.06 4.61 15.70
N THR A 971 -22.75 4.51 15.97
CA THR A 971 -21.96 5.63 16.47
C THR A 971 -20.83 5.93 15.49
N THR A 972 -20.82 7.16 14.98
CA THR A 972 -19.75 7.69 14.14
C THR A 972 -18.76 8.46 15.00
N PHE A 973 -17.47 8.31 14.74
CA PHE A 973 -16.43 9.00 15.51
C PHE A 973 -15.27 9.43 14.62
N THR A 974 -14.58 10.52 14.97
CA THR A 974 -13.39 10.98 14.23
C THR A 974 -12.09 10.54 14.91
N ALA A 975 -11.04 10.39 14.11
CA ALA A 975 -9.67 10.19 14.56
C ALA A 975 -8.71 10.92 13.61
N SER A 976 -7.49 11.20 14.04
CA SER A 976 -6.43 11.82 13.22
C SER A 976 -5.08 11.49 13.81
N ASP A 977 -4.01 11.49 13.01
CA ASP A 977 -2.63 11.21 13.42
C ASP A 977 -2.22 12.02 14.67
N PHE A 978 -2.53 13.31 14.66
CA PHE A 978 -2.26 14.28 15.72
C PHE A 978 -2.98 15.60 15.44
N SER A 979 -2.76 16.62 16.28
CA SER A 979 -3.13 18.02 15.97
C SER A 979 -1.98 18.78 15.30
N ARG A 980 -2.23 20.03 14.90
CA ARG A 980 -1.20 20.94 14.35
C ARG A 980 -0.77 22.03 15.32
N THR A 981 0.39 22.64 15.07
CA THR A 981 0.95 23.69 15.92
C THR A 981 -0.01 24.87 16.03
N PHE A 982 -0.14 25.41 17.25
CA PHE A 982 -0.94 26.61 17.46
C PHE A 982 -0.33 27.84 16.77
N VAL A 983 1.00 27.97 16.82
CA VAL A 983 1.74 28.97 16.04
C VAL A 983 1.82 28.48 14.58
N PRO A 984 1.35 29.27 13.60
CA PRO A 984 1.46 28.93 12.17
C PRO A 984 2.91 28.70 11.72
N GLY A 985 3.12 27.78 10.77
CA GLY A 985 4.39 27.54 10.07
C GLY A 985 4.37 28.11 8.64
N GLY A 986 5.41 27.82 7.84
CA GLY A 986 5.38 28.02 6.38
C GLY A 986 4.99 29.43 5.88
N GLY A 987 5.52 30.50 6.48
CA GLY A 987 5.22 31.89 6.11
C GLY A 987 3.85 32.38 6.60
N GLY A 988 3.23 31.70 7.57
CA GLY A 988 1.94 32.08 8.16
C GLY A 988 0.73 31.64 7.33
N THR A 989 0.90 30.65 6.45
CA THR A 989 -0.17 30.15 5.56
C THR A 989 -0.60 28.71 5.85
N GLY A 990 0.09 28.03 6.76
CA GLY A 990 -0.23 26.68 7.23
C GLY A 990 0.32 26.43 8.63
N THR A 991 0.34 25.17 9.05
CA THR A 991 0.72 24.75 10.41
C THR A 991 1.54 23.46 10.38
N ASP A 992 2.40 23.26 11.38
CA ASP A 992 3.30 22.11 11.48
C ASP A 992 2.77 21.06 12.48
N HIS A 993 3.54 20.01 12.74
CA HIS A 993 3.10 18.87 13.55
C HIS A 993 3.02 19.20 15.05
N ALA A 994 1.94 18.75 15.70
CA ALA A 994 1.73 18.81 17.15
C ALA A 994 1.20 17.46 17.67
N TRP A 995 0.47 17.45 18.80
CA TRP A 995 0.15 16.20 19.51
C TRP A 995 -1.33 16.07 19.86
N GLY A 996 -1.82 16.70 20.92
CA GLY A 996 -3.22 16.55 21.38
C GLY A 996 -4.24 17.29 20.50
N ALA A 997 -5.32 16.59 20.12
CA ALA A 997 -6.38 17.07 19.21
C ALA A 997 -7.79 16.98 19.82
N HIS A 998 -8.79 17.53 19.14
CA HIS A 998 -10.21 17.39 19.51
C HIS A 998 -10.92 16.45 18.53
N GLN A 999 -11.72 15.51 19.04
CA GLN A 999 -12.45 14.53 18.23
C GLN A 999 -13.96 14.63 18.43
N PHE A 1000 -14.73 14.31 17.40
CA PHE A 1000 -16.18 14.27 17.45
C PHE A 1000 -16.71 12.85 17.61
N VAL A 1001 -17.78 12.71 18.38
CA VAL A 1001 -18.57 11.47 18.49
C VAL A 1001 -20.02 11.82 18.20
N ILE A 1002 -20.66 11.10 17.27
CA ILE A 1002 -21.98 11.41 16.72
C ILE A 1002 -22.89 10.17 16.77
N GLY A 1003 -24.12 10.32 17.26
CA GLY A 1003 -25.16 9.28 17.28
C GLY A 1003 -26.18 9.47 18.40
N ASP A 1004 -27.31 8.76 18.37
CA ASP A 1004 -28.34 8.88 19.43
C ASP A 1004 -27.90 8.25 20.76
N ALA A 1005 -26.91 7.36 20.72
CA ALA A 1005 -26.30 6.80 21.92
C ALA A 1005 -25.32 7.77 22.60
N VAL A 1006 -24.97 8.88 21.97
CA VAL A 1006 -24.02 9.86 22.49
C VAL A 1006 -24.71 10.78 23.50
N ARG A 1007 -23.99 11.16 24.55
CA ARG A 1007 -24.37 12.26 25.44
C ARG A 1007 -23.86 13.58 24.85
N GLY A 1008 -24.50 14.03 23.77
CA GLY A 1008 -24.08 15.19 23.00
C GLY A 1008 -24.35 16.56 23.64
N GLY A 1009 -23.87 17.62 23.00
CA GLY A 1009 -23.99 19.00 23.44
C GLY A 1009 -22.99 19.41 24.53
N ASP A 1010 -21.94 18.61 24.77
CA ASP A 1010 -20.95 18.87 25.82
C ASP A 1010 -19.52 18.47 25.40
N PHE A 1011 -18.54 18.91 26.18
CA PHE A 1011 -17.13 18.51 26.09
C PHE A 1011 -16.80 17.44 27.11
N TYR A 1012 -15.97 16.48 26.72
CA TYR A 1012 -15.40 15.43 27.57
C TYR A 1012 -13.88 15.46 27.50
N GLY A 1013 -13.19 15.12 28.59
CA GLY A 1013 -11.76 15.39 28.72
C GLY A 1013 -11.50 16.86 29.07
N THR A 1014 -10.35 17.40 28.70
CA THR A 1014 -9.94 18.76 29.06
C THR A 1014 -9.50 19.53 27.82
N TYR A 1015 -10.11 20.68 27.56
CA TYR A 1015 -9.62 21.60 26.52
C TYR A 1015 -8.28 22.21 26.97
N PRO A 1016 -7.23 22.25 26.13
CA PRO A 1016 -5.91 22.71 26.56
C PRO A 1016 -5.93 24.22 26.83
N ASP A 1017 -5.17 24.65 27.83
CA ASP A 1017 -4.81 26.06 28.00
C ASP A 1017 -3.87 26.46 26.84
N LEU A 1018 -4.29 27.44 26.03
CA LEU A 1018 -3.57 27.90 24.83
C LEU A 1018 -2.39 28.84 25.15
N THR A 1019 -1.96 28.89 26.41
CA THR A 1019 -0.76 29.64 26.83
C THR A 1019 0.50 28.99 26.27
N LEU A 1020 1.18 29.69 25.34
CA LEU A 1020 2.47 29.28 24.80
C LEU A 1020 3.53 29.14 25.90
N ALA A 1021 4.35 28.10 25.79
CA ALA A 1021 5.31 27.72 26.82
C ALA A 1021 4.67 27.50 28.22
N GLY A 1022 3.36 27.21 28.27
CA GLY A 1022 2.62 26.89 29.49
C GLY A 1022 2.88 25.47 30.00
N GLY A 1023 2.06 25.02 30.96
CA GLY A 1023 2.21 23.71 31.61
C GLY A 1023 1.93 22.51 30.68
N VAL A 1024 1.11 22.72 29.64
CA VAL A 1024 0.68 21.70 28.68
C VAL A 1024 1.28 21.90 27.28
N ASP A 1025 2.28 22.77 27.13
CA ASP A 1025 3.02 22.95 25.87
C ASP A 1025 4.35 22.19 25.94
N THR A 1026 4.63 21.31 24.98
CA THR A 1026 5.92 20.59 24.95
C THR A 1026 7.11 21.54 24.80
N ASP A 1027 6.90 22.69 24.15
CA ASP A 1027 7.97 23.60 23.76
C ASP A 1027 8.44 24.51 24.92
N SER A 1028 9.37 25.44 24.68
CA SER A 1028 9.95 26.33 25.70
C SER A 1028 10.27 27.74 25.19
N GLY A 1029 10.33 28.70 26.11
CA GLY A 1029 10.80 30.05 25.82
C GLY A 1029 9.98 30.77 24.73
N SER A 1030 10.61 31.71 24.05
CA SER A 1030 10.00 32.49 22.97
C SER A 1030 9.79 31.71 21.67
N GLY A 1031 10.36 30.51 21.54
CA GLY A 1031 10.21 29.64 20.38
C GLY A 1031 9.06 28.64 20.48
N ALA A 1032 8.21 28.75 21.51
CA ALA A 1032 7.12 27.82 21.73
C ALA A 1032 6.06 27.88 20.63
N ARG A 1033 5.63 26.71 20.13
CA ARG A 1033 4.75 26.59 18.96
C ARG A 1033 3.33 26.13 19.32
N GLY A 1034 3.07 25.87 20.61
CA GLY A 1034 1.78 25.40 21.11
C GLY A 1034 1.52 23.96 20.66
N ARG A 1035 2.39 23.05 21.10
CA ARG A 1035 2.26 21.62 20.87
C ARG A 1035 1.69 20.98 22.13
N TRP A 1036 0.36 20.87 22.16
CA TRP A 1036 -0.36 20.52 23.37
C TRP A 1036 -0.14 19.06 23.79
N ILE A 1037 0.28 18.86 25.03
CA ILE A 1037 0.34 17.55 25.68
C ILE A 1037 -1.10 17.07 25.90
N PRO A 1038 -1.49 15.89 25.37
CA PRO A 1038 -2.81 15.34 25.59
C PRO A 1038 -3.08 15.10 27.07
N THR A 1039 -4.31 15.35 27.49
CA THR A 1039 -4.82 14.98 28.81
C THR A 1039 -5.70 13.73 28.75
N THR A 1040 -6.16 13.40 27.54
CA THR A 1040 -7.00 12.24 27.25
C THR A 1040 -6.23 11.29 26.35
N SER A 1041 -6.13 10.01 26.70
CA SER A 1041 -5.47 9.03 25.85
C SER A 1041 -6.39 8.48 24.76
N VAL A 1042 -5.78 8.00 23.67
CA VAL A 1042 -6.50 7.18 22.67
C VAL A 1042 -7.14 5.96 23.33
N ASP A 1043 -6.47 5.32 24.30
CA ASP A 1043 -7.02 4.20 25.08
C ASP A 1043 -8.35 4.58 25.76
N GLN A 1044 -8.43 5.70 26.49
CA GLN A 1044 -9.67 6.13 27.16
C GLN A 1044 -10.79 6.44 26.15
N TYR A 1045 -10.44 7.10 25.06
CA TYR A 1045 -11.37 7.45 23.99
C TYR A 1045 -11.95 6.19 23.32
N ALA A 1046 -11.08 5.29 22.87
CA ALA A 1046 -11.48 4.08 22.17
C ALA A 1046 -12.14 3.04 23.09
N ALA A 1047 -11.69 2.88 24.33
CA ALA A 1047 -12.31 1.98 25.31
C ALA A 1047 -13.75 2.36 25.62
N THR A 1048 -14.06 3.67 25.65
CA THR A 1048 -15.43 4.14 25.85
C THR A 1048 -16.36 3.74 24.70
N LEU A 1049 -15.87 3.80 23.45
CA LEU A 1049 -16.60 3.36 22.27
C LEU A 1049 -16.76 1.82 22.25
N ALA A 1050 -15.69 1.12 22.60
CA ALA A 1050 -15.64 -0.35 22.67
C ALA A 1050 -16.62 -0.92 23.70
N ASP A 1051 -16.72 -0.28 24.87
CA ASP A 1051 -17.68 -0.65 25.92
C ASP A 1051 -19.12 -0.55 25.42
N TRP A 1052 -19.47 0.56 24.75
CA TRP A 1052 -20.79 0.71 24.17
C TRP A 1052 -21.06 -0.35 23.09
N TYR A 1053 -20.05 -0.65 22.26
CA TYR A 1053 -20.12 -1.67 21.22
C TYR A 1053 -20.31 -3.10 21.79
N GLY A 1054 -19.80 -3.36 23.00
CA GLY A 1054 -19.99 -4.61 23.72
C GLY A 1054 -18.70 -5.41 23.97
N LEU A 1055 -17.54 -4.76 23.95
CA LEU A 1055 -16.29 -5.39 24.38
C LEU A 1055 -16.36 -5.76 25.86
N ALA A 1056 -16.03 -7.02 26.20
CA ALA A 1056 -16.02 -7.45 27.58
C ALA A 1056 -14.90 -6.75 28.37
N ILE A 1057 -15.13 -6.49 29.67
CA ILE A 1057 -14.15 -5.85 30.55
C ILE A 1057 -12.84 -6.66 30.60
N SER A 1058 -12.94 -8.01 30.52
CA SER A 1058 -11.79 -8.92 30.48
C SER A 1058 -10.87 -8.68 29.29
N ASP A 1059 -11.41 -8.21 28.17
CA ASP A 1059 -10.69 -8.12 26.90
C ASP A 1059 -10.09 -6.73 26.70
N ARG A 1060 -10.42 -5.76 27.57
CA ARG A 1060 -9.89 -4.39 27.49
C ARG A 1060 -8.37 -4.35 27.52
N ALA A 1061 -7.70 -5.20 28.30
CA ALA A 1061 -6.24 -5.20 28.36
C ALA A 1061 -5.57 -5.70 27.07
N LEU A 1062 -6.26 -6.56 26.30
CA LEU A 1062 -5.80 -7.02 25.00
C LEU A 1062 -5.87 -5.90 23.96
N VAL A 1063 -7.00 -5.19 23.94
CA VAL A 1063 -7.28 -4.14 22.95
C VAL A 1063 -6.63 -2.80 23.32
N PHE A 1064 -6.63 -2.43 24.60
CA PHE A 1064 -6.17 -1.14 25.16
C PHE A 1064 -5.19 -1.38 26.31
N PRO A 1065 -3.93 -1.75 26.00
CA PRO A 1065 -2.96 -2.20 26.99
C PRO A 1065 -2.53 -1.11 27.99
N ASN A 1066 -2.65 0.18 27.64
CA ASN A 1066 -2.27 1.27 28.54
C ASN A 1066 -3.44 1.77 29.40
N LEU A 1067 -4.67 1.27 29.18
CA LEU A 1067 -5.89 1.76 29.81
C LEU A 1067 -5.81 1.82 31.34
N ALA A 1068 -5.13 0.84 31.96
CA ALA A 1068 -4.96 0.76 33.41
C ALA A 1068 -4.12 1.92 34.00
N GLN A 1069 -3.40 2.68 33.18
CA GLN A 1069 -2.61 3.85 33.59
C GLN A 1069 -3.46 5.13 33.69
N PHE A 1070 -4.75 5.08 33.34
CA PHE A 1070 -5.62 6.24 33.28
C PHE A 1070 -6.83 6.11 34.23
N SER A 1071 -7.14 7.21 34.92
CA SER A 1071 -8.32 7.32 35.78
C SER A 1071 -9.09 8.60 35.45
N PRO A 1072 -10.39 8.52 35.08
CA PRO A 1072 -11.15 7.29 34.88
C PRO A 1072 -10.67 6.51 33.65
N ALA A 1073 -10.84 5.18 33.64
CA ALA A 1073 -10.47 4.34 32.49
C ALA A 1073 -11.31 4.65 31.24
N VAL A 1074 -12.61 4.96 31.42
CA VAL A 1074 -13.52 5.34 30.33
C VAL A 1074 -14.20 6.67 30.63
N LEU A 1075 -14.65 7.34 29.58
CA LEU A 1075 -15.23 8.66 29.63
C LEU A 1075 -16.76 8.58 29.56
N PRO A 1076 -17.50 9.50 30.21
CA PRO A 1076 -18.95 9.41 30.28
C PRO A 1076 -19.69 9.95 29.04
N PHE A 1077 -19.09 9.88 27.83
CA PHE A 1077 -19.69 10.45 26.61
C PHE A 1077 -20.71 9.54 25.90
N MET A 1078 -20.82 8.28 26.32
CA MET A 1078 -21.85 7.34 25.84
C MET A 1078 -22.97 7.18 26.88
N ARG A 1079 -24.21 7.04 26.41
CA ARG A 1079 -25.36 6.65 27.26
C ARG A 1079 -25.19 5.19 27.65
N ALA A 1080 -25.52 4.86 28.91
CA ALA A 1080 -25.53 3.47 29.36
C ALA A 1080 -26.56 2.67 28.53
N PRO A 1081 -26.33 1.37 28.25
CA PRO A 1081 -27.35 0.54 27.64
C PRO A 1081 -28.63 0.60 28.48
N ALA A 1082 -29.78 0.88 27.86
CA ALA A 1082 -31.05 0.82 28.57
C ALA A 1082 -31.25 -0.63 29.03
N LEU A 1083 -31.13 -0.88 30.33
CA LEU A 1083 -31.55 -2.14 30.93
C LEU A 1083 -33.04 -2.31 30.58
N ALA A 1084 -33.38 -3.33 29.81
CA ALA A 1084 -34.76 -3.70 29.58
C ALA A 1084 -35.37 -4.00 30.95
N ILE A 1085 -36.18 -3.07 31.45
CA ILE A 1085 -37.01 -3.30 32.64
C ILE A 1085 -37.99 -4.39 32.21
N ALA A 1086 -37.71 -5.63 32.60
CA ALA A 1086 -38.69 -6.69 32.54
C ALA A 1086 -39.89 -6.24 33.37
N SER A 1087 -40.97 -5.86 32.70
CA SER A 1087 -42.24 -5.62 33.35
C SER A 1087 -42.71 -6.95 33.93
N THR A 1088 -42.40 -7.19 35.20
CA THR A 1088 -43.09 -8.19 36.00
C THR A 1088 -44.53 -7.72 36.17
N SER A 1089 -45.40 -8.15 35.26
CA SER A 1089 -46.84 -8.14 35.51
C SER A 1089 -47.13 -9.30 36.45
N SER A 1090 -47.61 -8.96 37.65
CA SER A 1090 -48.35 -9.85 38.55
C SER A 1090 -49.75 -10.11 38.00
#